data_AF-A0A2Z4NCR6-F1
#
_entry.id   AF-A0A2Z4NCR6-F1
#
_cell.length_a   1.000
_cell.length_b   1.000
_cell.length_c   1.000
_cell.angle_alpha   90.00
_cell.angle_beta   90.00
_cell.angle_gamma   90.00
#
_symmetry.space_group_name_H-M   'P 1'
#
loop_
_entity.id
_entity.type
_entity.pdbx_description
1 polymer ?
#
loop_
_entity_poly.entity_id
_entity_poly.type
_entity_poly.pdbx_seq_one_letter_code
_entity_poly.pdbx_strand_id
1 'polypeptide(L)'
;MKKRLLLNLSVVSVPFVGLITIGCKKENQNKAQQKEFDIKIKKLDHLISLFKDKTDFKQEKAFIDKNKDNSNNIQNNISQINIHIANAIQKTKQFIQNNTNENLNFLSALKLELFDDETINKINQLINNFKNNKQLFGSLDQTEISLEDLYHANNELVAFEKKLINIPIKNIHLSNLESFQNTKNSFQKIESNNFLNEQRELSLLINKVEQTLNENNTLFSNNYSKFQSITILNKIKSEKNEIKNIANNVANLKEKILLFNNGELLKQEIEKIKNSILSIHNTIKDDEYFDFFSQYRQWNKLIVNVNEASEINIENLNKLKESFNQISSLKTEFENEKQAKKVLFDDSSEQYESQKTNGNILKSLVSKLRTEFYINEKNELTNKINRYLSRLDQFSGGIILYQINDEIVSGLKSFNEYLVQLENEYNILNKKNNRYNQLQIAKNNFIQQKETILQYENTILASEISSTSNQKWTTKINKIKSNIINTINVIEEMVNNETELDSLDPIFREINIEFNQIKVLYNELLQEQEQTKLAKQTFEELKRDFNQKINKLDEIKTEINNLNSQTYHNEILGLKEQINTLKNNFVDFGISNKSYENNYEIKAFLKDNLVVNLENQLNLLKEKIANEETANPTNNNELSLSEVEDYYANNPNITKFNNQPRNKANELNTNLDYYTSILSRTFSFLWNFKKVDENKPADENLNFYTGGTFWILDYKHIENNKYKIFLGTNYHVAVNLLTPNDYKEYKQPIKNKTANQMLLSVNRAIIDPNNIDQPNVNIFLPEKFWPKTFWLASNFMNEKASIPNQDLYFADFAVVEWNIDLDELKEYYNPQLATTAEAIKKEKQRAAFIAYGIQKGIEQLEATKTRFNQNKTLNKDWNLPYANIDYFTTTYIYNNQILNYNNSINNSTNKTKWTINKINELSKELANAHLTNDKYYQARPDLIHFVGYGLRSQSSLKVDLIGTVPNNQRYAKEPIYKQFKRKIFNIDPTNHGKIVKESIKFNDQVPVQYGGWYVYYTDTETVGGMSGSLVINQEGLPIGVVFGTRSPSSMVILNDENKYVSLYNTSIVPFSLEAPLYNSLNGLSAYPYNLIDGTNKTKYENQIMSYHEKLIEVFGKEYKTAIFN
;
A
#
# COMPACT_ATOMS: atom_id res chain seq x y z
N MET A 1 38.10 -52.10 -7.23
CA MET A 1 37.14 -53.17 -7.62
C MET A 1 36.18 -52.60 -8.67
N LYS A 2 35.83 -53.26 -9.80
CA LYS A 2 34.92 -54.43 -10.01
C LYS A 2 33.51 -54.14 -9.45
N LYS A 3 32.35 -54.21 -10.15
CA LYS A 3 31.84 -54.58 -11.53
C LYS A 3 30.62 -53.63 -11.84
N ARG A 4 29.89 -53.52 -12.96
CA ARG A 4 29.84 -53.85 -14.44
C ARG A 4 28.81 -52.81 -15.06
N LEU A 5 28.59 -52.53 -16.37
CA LEU A 5 28.30 -53.28 -17.63
C LEU A 5 26.95 -54.03 -17.67
N LEU A 6 26.13 -54.11 -18.74
CA LEU A 6 26.10 -53.59 -20.15
C LEU A 6 24.63 -53.12 -20.48
N LEU A 7 24.23 -52.39 -21.55
CA LEU A 7 24.80 -51.90 -22.83
C LEU A 7 24.64 -52.80 -24.10
N ASN A 8 23.53 -52.61 -24.85
CA ASN A 8 23.30 -52.78 -26.33
C ASN A 8 21.80 -52.54 -26.67
N LEU A 9 21.27 -52.06 -27.82
CA LEU A 9 21.73 -51.54 -29.14
C LEU A 9 21.58 -52.50 -30.38
N SER A 10 20.72 -52.12 -31.37
CA SER A 10 20.57 -52.61 -32.78
C SER A 10 19.96 -54.04 -33.01
N VAL A 11 19.30 -54.44 -34.13
CA VAL A 11 18.75 -53.77 -35.35
C VAL A 11 17.70 -54.66 -36.11
N VAL A 12 16.76 -54.03 -36.86
CA VAL A 12 15.90 -54.47 -38.02
C VAL A 12 15.63 -55.98 -38.32
N SER A 13 14.34 -56.37 -38.49
CA SER A 13 13.80 -57.03 -39.72
C SER A 13 12.29 -57.38 -39.68
N VAL A 14 11.68 -57.47 -40.88
CA VAL A 14 10.29 -57.86 -41.26
C VAL A 14 10.48 -58.57 -42.64
N PRO A 15 9.80 -59.68 -43.09
CA PRO A 15 8.32 -59.75 -43.24
C PRO A 15 7.57 -61.14 -43.40
N PHE A 16 6.23 -61.05 -43.59
CA PHE A 16 5.38 -61.77 -44.60
C PHE A 16 4.70 -63.18 -44.39
N VAL A 17 3.46 -63.27 -44.92
CA VAL A 17 2.62 -64.42 -45.43
C VAL A 17 1.67 -65.20 -44.48
N GLY A 18 0.42 -65.43 -44.95
CA GLY A 18 -0.52 -66.52 -44.50
C GLY A 18 -1.93 -66.06 -44.06
N LEU A 19 -2.91 -65.63 -44.88
CA LEU A 19 -3.62 -66.17 -46.08
C LEU A 19 -4.67 -67.29 -45.85
N ILE A 20 -5.97 -66.98 -46.12
CA ILE A 20 -7.12 -67.80 -46.63
C ILE A 20 -8.45 -67.03 -46.29
N THR A 21 -9.26 -66.44 -47.20
CA THR A 21 -10.21 -66.96 -48.25
C THR A 21 -11.42 -67.73 -47.67
N ILE A 22 -12.70 -67.64 -48.08
CA ILE A 22 -13.48 -67.18 -49.28
C ILE A 22 -14.84 -66.58 -48.80
N GLY A 23 -15.65 -65.76 -49.53
CA GLY A 23 -15.52 -65.11 -50.85
C GLY A 23 -16.89 -64.78 -51.55
N CYS A 24 -16.82 -64.39 -52.83
CA CYS A 24 -17.88 -64.42 -53.88
C CYS A 24 -19.09 -63.44 -53.94
N LYS A 25 -19.11 -62.63 -55.04
CA LYS A 25 -20.24 -62.20 -55.92
C LYS A 25 -21.41 -61.38 -55.31
N LYS A 26 -21.62 -60.12 -55.73
CA LYS A 26 -22.00 -59.71 -57.11
C LYS A 26 -21.46 -58.32 -57.48
N GLU A 27 -21.36 -58.07 -58.80
CA GLU A 27 -21.02 -56.76 -59.39
C GLU A 27 -22.18 -56.26 -60.30
N ASN A 28 -22.03 -55.04 -60.83
CA ASN A 28 -22.85 -54.35 -61.85
C ASN A 28 -24.17 -53.69 -61.40
N GLN A 29 -24.08 -52.40 -61.04
CA GLN A 29 -25.03 -51.39 -61.55
C GLN A 29 -24.51 -49.93 -61.55
N ASN A 30 -23.66 -49.51 -60.60
CA ASN A 30 -23.36 -48.07 -60.39
C ASN A 30 -22.13 -47.45 -61.11
N LYS A 31 -21.48 -48.14 -62.06
CA LYS A 31 -20.28 -47.61 -62.76
C LYS A 31 -20.53 -46.41 -63.69
N ALA A 32 -21.78 -45.99 -63.91
CA ALA A 32 -22.12 -44.76 -64.62
C ALA A 32 -22.11 -43.52 -63.70
N GLN A 33 -22.79 -43.58 -62.54
CA GLN A 33 -22.96 -42.44 -61.64
C GLN A 33 -21.65 -42.01 -60.97
N GLN A 34 -20.80 -42.97 -60.60
CA GLN A 34 -19.56 -42.69 -59.88
C GLN A 34 -18.58 -41.82 -60.70
N LYS A 35 -18.56 -41.99 -62.03
CA LYS A 35 -17.72 -41.19 -62.94
C LYS A 35 -18.21 -39.74 -63.08
N GLU A 36 -19.49 -39.46 -62.82
CA GLU A 36 -20.03 -38.10 -62.75
C GLU A 36 -19.73 -37.46 -61.37
N PHE A 37 -19.75 -38.27 -60.31
CA PHE A 37 -19.42 -37.85 -58.94
C PHE A 37 -17.95 -37.41 -58.82
N ASP A 38 -17.01 -38.19 -59.38
CA ASP A 38 -15.57 -37.86 -59.37
C ASP A 38 -15.26 -36.57 -60.16
N ILE A 39 -16.03 -36.27 -61.21
CA ILE A 39 -15.91 -35.02 -61.97
C ILE A 39 -16.47 -33.82 -61.18
N LYS A 40 -17.51 -34.02 -60.38
CA LYS A 40 -18.05 -33.00 -59.46
C LYS A 40 -17.11 -32.72 -58.30
N ILE A 41 -16.52 -33.75 -57.69
CA ILE A 41 -15.50 -33.60 -56.63
C ILE A 41 -14.28 -32.83 -57.15
N LYS A 42 -13.72 -33.17 -58.33
CA LYS A 42 -12.57 -32.43 -58.87
C LYS A 42 -12.87 -30.95 -59.21
N LYS A 43 -14.13 -30.58 -59.48
CA LYS A 43 -14.54 -29.17 -59.55
C LYS A 43 -14.69 -28.52 -58.18
N LEU A 44 -15.17 -29.27 -57.18
CA LEU A 44 -15.29 -28.80 -55.81
C LEU A 44 -13.92 -28.54 -55.17
N ASP A 45 -12.94 -29.43 -55.35
CA ASP A 45 -11.56 -29.24 -54.88
C ASP A 45 -10.89 -28.01 -55.51
N HIS A 46 -11.13 -27.75 -56.80
CA HIS A 46 -10.63 -26.55 -57.46
C HIS A 46 -11.30 -25.28 -56.90
N LEU A 47 -12.60 -25.29 -56.64
CA LEU A 47 -13.29 -24.18 -55.96
C LEU A 47 -12.76 -23.97 -54.53
N ILE A 48 -12.57 -25.04 -53.76
CA ILE A 48 -12.01 -24.98 -52.39
C ILE A 48 -10.55 -24.45 -52.40
N SER A 49 -9.79 -24.70 -53.46
CA SER A 49 -8.44 -24.13 -53.63
C SER A 49 -8.45 -22.60 -53.81
N LEU A 50 -9.52 -22.03 -54.37
CA LEU A 50 -9.65 -20.59 -54.62
C LEU A 50 -10.06 -19.77 -53.38
N PHE A 51 -10.48 -20.41 -52.28
CA PHE A 51 -10.92 -19.74 -51.04
C PHE A 51 -9.90 -19.81 -49.89
N LYS A 52 -8.67 -20.30 -50.12
CA LYS A 52 -7.68 -20.48 -49.04
C LYS A 52 -6.78 -19.28 -48.73
N ASP A 53 -6.66 -18.31 -49.64
CA ASP A 53 -5.90 -17.08 -49.42
C ASP A 53 -6.82 -15.87 -49.16
N LYS A 54 -7.37 -15.81 -47.94
CA LYS A 54 -7.74 -14.54 -47.29
C LYS A 54 -7.28 -14.52 -45.84
N THR A 55 -6.44 -13.55 -45.50
CA THR A 55 -5.76 -13.40 -44.20
C THR A 55 -6.73 -13.14 -43.05
N ASP A 56 -7.88 -12.57 -43.37
CA ASP A 56 -8.85 -11.97 -42.44
C ASP A 56 -9.47 -13.02 -41.50
N PHE A 57 -9.76 -14.22 -42.03
CA PHE A 57 -10.42 -15.30 -41.28
C PHE A 57 -9.59 -15.82 -40.09
N LYS A 58 -8.25 -15.61 -40.11
CA LYS A 58 -7.39 -15.89 -38.94
C LYS A 58 -7.50 -14.82 -37.85
N GLN A 59 -7.67 -13.55 -38.22
CA GLN A 59 -7.83 -12.45 -37.28
C GLN A 59 -9.20 -12.52 -36.60
N GLU A 60 -10.25 -12.77 -37.38
CA GLU A 60 -11.62 -12.93 -36.90
C GLU A 60 -11.76 -14.13 -35.94
N LYS A 61 -11.14 -15.26 -36.27
CA LYS A 61 -11.09 -16.41 -35.35
C LYS A 61 -10.33 -16.08 -34.06
N ALA A 62 -9.16 -15.44 -34.14
CA ALA A 62 -8.40 -15.04 -32.95
C ALA A 62 -9.16 -14.03 -32.07
N PHE A 63 -9.99 -13.16 -32.67
CA PHE A 63 -10.89 -12.26 -31.96
C PHE A 63 -12.02 -13.02 -31.25
N ILE A 64 -12.65 -14.00 -31.92
CA ILE A 64 -13.68 -14.85 -31.31
C ILE A 64 -13.11 -15.66 -30.12
N ASP A 65 -11.96 -16.30 -30.31
CA ASP A 65 -11.31 -17.09 -29.26
C ASP A 65 -10.88 -16.20 -28.07
N LYS A 66 -10.32 -15.00 -28.31
CA LYS A 66 -9.96 -14.04 -27.23
C LYS A 66 -11.19 -13.52 -26.45
N ASN A 67 -12.30 -13.24 -27.13
CA ASN A 67 -13.53 -12.82 -26.44
C ASN A 67 -14.15 -13.96 -25.62
N LYS A 68 -14.03 -15.20 -26.09
CA LYS A 68 -14.46 -16.41 -25.36
C LYS A 68 -13.69 -16.60 -24.07
N ASP A 69 -12.36 -16.41 -24.08
CA ASP A 69 -11.54 -16.49 -22.88
C ASP A 69 -11.80 -15.33 -21.89
N ASN A 70 -11.99 -14.11 -22.39
CA ASN A 70 -12.44 -12.99 -21.55
C ASN A 70 -13.81 -13.27 -20.89
N SER A 71 -14.77 -13.84 -21.64
CA SER A 71 -16.08 -14.22 -21.12
C SER A 71 -15.98 -15.32 -20.04
N ASN A 72 -15.16 -16.35 -20.26
CA ASN A 72 -14.88 -17.39 -19.27
C ASN A 72 -14.26 -16.80 -17.98
N ASN A 73 -13.31 -15.87 -18.10
CA ASN A 73 -12.66 -15.22 -16.96
C ASN A 73 -13.63 -14.34 -16.16
N ILE A 74 -14.49 -13.56 -16.85
CA ILE A 74 -15.56 -12.79 -16.19
C ILE A 74 -16.52 -13.71 -15.45
N GLN A 75 -16.93 -14.83 -16.06
CA GLN A 75 -17.86 -15.78 -15.46
C GLN A 75 -17.25 -16.50 -14.23
N ASN A 76 -15.96 -16.85 -14.27
CA ASN A 76 -15.22 -17.37 -13.11
C ASN A 76 -15.13 -16.34 -11.98
N ASN A 77 -14.79 -15.08 -12.28
CA ASN A 77 -14.70 -14.02 -11.28
C ASN A 77 -16.05 -13.75 -10.59
N ILE A 78 -17.15 -13.71 -11.36
CA ILE A 78 -18.52 -13.60 -10.82
C ILE A 78 -18.86 -14.80 -9.91
N SER A 79 -18.47 -16.02 -10.29
CA SER A 79 -18.66 -17.19 -9.45
C SER A 79 -17.89 -17.11 -8.13
N GLN A 80 -16.67 -16.56 -8.13
CA GLN A 80 -15.90 -16.33 -6.89
C GLN A 80 -16.52 -15.23 -6.03
N ILE A 81 -16.92 -14.11 -6.62
CA ILE A 81 -17.61 -13.00 -5.92
C ILE A 81 -18.84 -13.52 -5.17
N ASN A 82 -19.68 -14.33 -5.82
CA ASN A 82 -20.88 -14.89 -5.21
C ASN A 82 -20.57 -15.82 -4.02
N ILE A 83 -19.47 -16.59 -4.08
CA ILE A 83 -19.01 -17.44 -2.96
C ILE A 83 -18.52 -16.58 -1.78
N HIS A 84 -17.74 -15.53 -2.03
CA HIS A 84 -17.27 -14.62 -0.98
C HIS A 84 -18.43 -13.85 -0.33
N ILE A 85 -19.41 -13.37 -1.11
CA ILE A 85 -20.61 -12.70 -0.61
C ILE A 85 -21.44 -13.66 0.26
N ALA A 86 -21.70 -14.90 -0.19
CA ALA A 86 -22.44 -15.88 0.60
C ALA A 86 -21.76 -16.20 1.95
N ASN A 87 -20.43 -16.39 1.93
CA ASN A 87 -19.64 -16.63 3.14
C ASN A 87 -19.68 -15.42 4.10
N ALA A 88 -19.57 -14.20 3.58
CA ALA A 88 -19.65 -12.98 4.40
C ALA A 88 -21.03 -12.80 5.05
N ILE A 89 -22.11 -13.04 4.30
CA ILE A 89 -23.49 -13.00 4.83
C ILE A 89 -23.69 -14.06 5.92
N GLN A 90 -23.22 -15.30 5.71
CA GLN A 90 -23.35 -16.37 6.69
C GLN A 90 -22.59 -16.08 7.99
N LYS A 91 -21.33 -15.60 7.89
CA LYS A 91 -20.54 -15.15 9.06
C LYS A 91 -21.23 -14.00 9.79
N THR A 92 -21.80 -13.04 9.06
CA THR A 92 -22.48 -11.88 9.64
C THR A 92 -23.77 -12.29 10.36
N LYS A 93 -24.57 -13.20 9.79
CA LYS A 93 -25.75 -13.76 10.48
C LYS A 93 -25.37 -14.48 11.78
N GLN A 94 -24.33 -15.33 11.77
CA GLN A 94 -23.83 -16.01 12.98
C GLN A 94 -23.31 -15.03 14.03
N PHE A 95 -22.56 -13.99 13.60
CA PHE A 95 -22.05 -12.94 14.46
C PHE A 95 -23.17 -12.19 15.19
N ILE A 96 -24.22 -11.77 14.46
CA ILE A 96 -25.39 -11.11 15.03
C ILE A 96 -26.12 -12.05 16.00
N GLN A 97 -26.41 -13.30 15.61
CA GLN A 97 -27.11 -14.26 16.47
C GLN A 97 -26.42 -14.49 17.83
N ASN A 98 -25.11 -14.70 17.82
CA ASN A 98 -24.35 -14.97 19.05
C ASN A 98 -24.34 -13.74 19.97
N ASN A 99 -23.86 -12.59 19.47
CA ASN A 99 -23.72 -11.38 20.27
C ASN A 99 -25.08 -10.83 20.75
N THR A 100 -26.15 -10.95 19.96
CA THR A 100 -27.48 -10.48 20.38
C THR A 100 -28.06 -11.30 21.54
N ASN A 101 -27.67 -12.57 21.70
CA ASN A 101 -28.09 -13.39 22.85
C ASN A 101 -27.23 -13.11 24.08
N GLU A 102 -25.90 -13.02 23.95
CA GLU A 102 -25.00 -12.74 25.06
C GLU A 102 -25.24 -11.35 25.67
N ASN A 103 -25.43 -10.31 24.83
CA ASN A 103 -25.69 -8.95 25.32
C ASN A 103 -27.06 -8.81 26.01
N LEU A 104 -28.10 -9.54 25.58
CA LEU A 104 -29.39 -9.55 26.29
C LEU A 104 -29.31 -10.26 27.64
N ASN A 105 -28.51 -11.33 27.75
CA ASN A 105 -28.27 -12.01 29.02
C ASN A 105 -27.46 -11.12 29.97
N PHE A 106 -26.44 -10.39 29.47
CA PHE A 106 -25.68 -9.42 30.25
C PHE A 106 -26.56 -8.26 30.76
N LEU A 107 -27.36 -7.65 29.88
CA LEU A 107 -28.25 -6.52 30.22
C LEU A 107 -29.39 -6.91 31.17
N SER A 108 -29.77 -8.19 31.22
CA SER A 108 -30.76 -8.70 32.20
C SER A 108 -30.15 -9.25 33.49
N ALA A 109 -28.84 -9.51 33.53
CA ALA A 109 -28.09 -9.86 34.74
C ALA A 109 -27.63 -8.64 35.56
N LEU A 110 -27.64 -7.43 34.97
CA LEU A 110 -27.35 -6.18 35.68
C LEU A 110 -28.43 -5.86 36.72
N LYS A 111 -28.10 -6.02 38.00
CA LYS A 111 -28.92 -5.53 39.12
C LYS A 111 -29.06 -4.01 39.04
N LEU A 112 -30.27 -3.55 38.68
CA LEU A 112 -30.60 -2.13 38.53
C LEU A 112 -30.50 -1.33 39.84
N GLU A 113 -30.51 -2.00 41.01
CA GLU A 113 -30.39 -1.45 42.37
C GLU A 113 -29.12 -0.59 42.62
N LEU A 114 -28.16 -0.58 41.69
CA LEU A 114 -26.87 0.13 41.80
C LEU A 114 -26.78 1.42 40.95
N PHE A 115 -27.85 1.81 40.27
CA PHE A 115 -27.88 2.99 39.39
C PHE A 115 -28.94 4.00 39.85
N ASP A 116 -28.77 5.29 39.51
CA ASP A 116 -29.82 6.29 39.70
C ASP A 116 -30.99 6.12 38.73
N ASP A 117 -32.17 6.62 39.08
CA ASP A 117 -33.40 6.45 38.30
C ASP A 117 -33.27 6.97 36.86
N GLU A 118 -32.48 8.02 36.62
CA GLU A 118 -32.24 8.55 35.28
C GLU A 118 -31.42 7.55 34.44
N THR A 119 -30.41 6.93 35.03
CA THR A 119 -29.59 5.89 34.41
C THR A 119 -30.35 4.58 34.24
N ILE A 120 -31.18 4.17 35.22
CA ILE A 120 -32.10 3.03 35.10
C ILE A 120 -33.06 3.24 33.92
N ASN A 121 -33.67 4.43 33.79
CA ASN A 121 -34.58 4.73 32.68
C ASN A 121 -33.86 4.73 31.32
N LYS A 122 -32.63 5.26 31.23
CA LYS A 122 -31.80 5.17 30.01
C LYS A 122 -31.44 3.72 29.66
N ILE A 123 -31.06 2.90 30.65
CA ILE A 123 -30.78 1.47 30.46
C ILE A 123 -32.04 0.72 29.98
N ASN A 124 -33.20 0.96 30.59
CA ASN A 124 -34.47 0.35 30.17
C ASN A 124 -34.89 0.79 28.75
N GLN A 125 -34.69 2.06 28.40
CA GLN A 125 -34.93 2.56 27.04
C GLN A 125 -33.98 1.91 26.01
N LEU A 126 -32.70 1.75 26.35
CA LEU A 126 -31.72 1.04 25.53
C LEU A 126 -32.08 -0.45 25.37
N ILE A 127 -32.49 -1.13 26.43
CA ILE A 127 -32.94 -2.53 26.41
C ILE A 127 -34.17 -2.69 25.51
N ASN A 128 -35.14 -1.78 25.58
CA ASN A 128 -36.34 -1.84 24.75
C ASN A 128 -36.03 -1.54 23.28
N ASN A 129 -35.16 -0.58 22.98
CA ASN A 129 -34.67 -0.35 21.62
C ASN A 129 -33.93 -1.60 21.08
N PHE A 130 -33.07 -2.24 21.89
CA PHE A 130 -32.34 -3.44 21.49
C PHE A 130 -33.25 -4.66 21.29
N LYS A 131 -34.34 -4.78 22.05
CA LYS A 131 -35.40 -5.79 21.84
C LYS A 131 -36.17 -5.53 20.54
N ASN A 132 -36.54 -4.29 20.25
CA ASN A 132 -37.21 -3.91 19.01
C ASN A 132 -36.30 -4.19 17.80
N ASN A 133 -35.02 -3.83 17.86
CA ASN A 133 -34.05 -4.15 16.81
C ASN A 133 -33.82 -5.66 16.69
N LYS A 134 -33.79 -6.44 17.78
CA LYS A 134 -33.78 -7.93 17.70
C LYS A 134 -35.01 -8.47 16.99
N GLN A 135 -36.17 -7.86 17.17
CA GLN A 135 -37.39 -8.25 16.47
C GLN A 135 -37.29 -7.92 14.96
N LEU A 136 -36.73 -6.77 14.60
CA LEU A 136 -36.40 -6.38 13.23
C LEU A 136 -35.41 -7.36 12.56
N PHE A 137 -34.34 -7.73 13.26
CA PHE A 137 -33.35 -8.72 12.79
C PHE A 137 -33.92 -10.14 12.73
N GLY A 138 -34.88 -10.48 13.59
CA GLY A 138 -35.59 -11.76 13.57
C GLY A 138 -36.48 -11.95 12.33
N SER A 139 -36.89 -10.88 11.65
CA SER A 139 -37.62 -10.94 10.38
C SER A 139 -36.72 -11.14 9.14
N LEU A 140 -35.39 -11.07 9.24
CA LEU A 140 -34.46 -11.11 8.10
C LEU A 140 -34.17 -12.52 7.51
N ASP A 141 -35.07 -13.48 7.66
CA ASP A 141 -34.84 -14.88 7.25
C ASP A 141 -35.61 -15.33 5.99
N GLN A 142 -36.37 -14.45 5.31
CA GLN A 142 -37.19 -14.85 4.15
C GLN A 142 -37.20 -13.92 2.91
N THR A 143 -36.43 -12.83 2.86
CA THR A 143 -36.29 -11.99 1.64
C THR A 143 -34.85 -11.54 1.41
N GLU A 144 -34.55 -11.11 0.18
CA GLU A 144 -33.22 -10.62 -0.22
C GLU A 144 -32.75 -9.47 0.69
N ILE A 145 -31.58 -9.64 1.33
CA ILE A 145 -30.96 -8.64 2.20
C ILE A 145 -29.96 -7.85 1.35
N SER A 146 -30.08 -6.52 1.31
CA SER A 146 -29.10 -5.70 0.60
C SER A 146 -27.81 -5.53 1.41
N LEU A 147 -26.72 -5.20 0.73
CA LEU A 147 -25.47 -4.80 1.36
C LEU A 147 -25.63 -3.51 2.20
N GLU A 148 -26.61 -2.68 1.86
CA GLU A 148 -26.95 -1.43 2.54
C GLU A 148 -27.66 -1.69 3.88
N ASP A 149 -28.56 -2.68 3.96
CA ASP A 149 -29.20 -3.12 5.21
C ASP A 149 -28.17 -3.62 6.23
N LEU A 150 -27.21 -4.43 5.77
CA LEU A 150 -26.12 -4.95 6.61
C LEU A 150 -25.18 -3.82 7.09
N TYR A 151 -24.90 -2.84 6.22
CA TYR A 151 -24.10 -1.68 6.58
C TYR A 151 -24.83 -0.79 7.61
N HIS A 152 -26.13 -0.56 7.44
CA HIS A 152 -26.95 0.22 8.36
C HIS A 152 -27.05 -0.46 9.74
N ALA A 153 -27.27 -1.78 9.76
CA ALA A 153 -27.29 -2.59 10.99
C ALA A 153 -25.96 -2.51 11.76
N ASN A 154 -24.82 -2.60 11.05
CA ASN A 154 -23.49 -2.47 11.67
C ASN A 154 -23.25 -1.07 12.24
N ASN A 155 -23.65 -0.01 11.51
CA ASN A 155 -23.51 1.36 11.98
C ASN A 155 -24.37 1.66 13.22
N GLU A 156 -25.57 1.08 13.34
CA GLU A 156 -26.35 1.16 14.58
C GLU A 156 -25.68 0.43 15.75
N LEU A 157 -25.05 -0.72 15.51
CA LEU A 157 -24.31 -1.46 16.53
C LEU A 157 -23.13 -0.65 17.09
N VAL A 158 -22.34 -0.01 16.20
CA VAL A 158 -21.22 0.87 16.57
C VAL A 158 -21.71 2.16 17.25
N ALA A 159 -22.87 2.69 16.84
CA ALA A 159 -23.49 3.84 17.51
C ALA A 159 -24.06 3.48 18.89
N PHE A 160 -24.45 2.23 19.12
CA PHE A 160 -24.88 1.69 20.41
C PHE A 160 -23.68 1.49 21.36
N GLU A 161 -22.58 0.91 20.89
CA GLU A 161 -21.32 0.79 21.64
C GLU A 161 -20.82 2.15 22.14
N LYS A 162 -20.77 3.16 21.25
CA LYS A 162 -20.36 4.53 21.58
C LYS A 162 -21.29 5.22 22.60
N LYS A 163 -22.54 4.77 22.77
CA LYS A 163 -23.45 5.26 23.82
C LYS A 163 -23.20 4.54 25.15
N LEU A 164 -22.96 3.22 25.12
CA LEU A 164 -22.60 2.42 26.31
C LEU A 164 -21.31 2.90 26.99
N ILE A 165 -20.28 3.24 26.21
CA ILE A 165 -18.98 3.72 26.71
C ILE A 165 -19.10 5.02 27.54
N ASN A 166 -20.16 5.82 27.34
CA ASN A 166 -20.32 7.14 27.95
C ASN A 166 -21.28 7.17 29.17
N ILE A 167 -21.72 6.02 29.69
CA ILE A 167 -22.54 5.97 30.91
C ILE A 167 -21.62 6.10 32.15
N PRO A 168 -21.82 7.08 33.06
CA PRO A 168 -20.94 7.25 34.22
C PRO A 168 -21.16 6.15 35.27
N ILE A 169 -20.19 5.27 35.44
CA ILE A 169 -20.24 4.19 36.44
C ILE A 169 -19.72 4.69 37.79
N LYS A 170 -20.57 4.68 38.83
CA LYS A 170 -20.15 4.82 40.22
C LYS A 170 -20.16 3.46 40.92
N ASN A 171 -19.12 3.20 41.72
CA ASN A 171 -19.03 2.13 42.73
C ASN A 171 -19.48 0.72 42.30
N ILE A 172 -18.79 0.12 41.30
CA ILE A 172 -18.95 -1.30 40.96
C ILE A 172 -17.84 -2.16 41.59
N HIS A 173 -18.22 -3.33 42.14
CA HIS A 173 -17.30 -4.34 42.68
C HIS A 173 -16.43 -4.96 41.57
N LEU A 174 -15.13 -5.21 41.84
CA LEU A 174 -14.13 -5.58 40.82
C LEU A 174 -14.54 -6.75 39.89
N SER A 175 -15.19 -7.79 40.42
CA SER A 175 -15.64 -8.96 39.64
C SER A 175 -16.55 -8.60 38.46
N ASN A 176 -17.37 -7.56 38.62
CA ASN A 176 -18.32 -7.12 37.61
C ASN A 176 -17.64 -6.17 36.61
N LEU A 177 -16.61 -5.45 37.06
CA LEU A 177 -15.73 -4.67 36.19
C LEU A 177 -14.94 -5.59 35.26
N GLU A 178 -14.35 -6.66 35.80
CA GLU A 178 -13.56 -7.65 35.05
C GLU A 178 -14.41 -8.37 33.97
N SER A 179 -15.66 -8.71 34.27
CA SER A 179 -16.61 -9.23 33.27
C SER A 179 -16.89 -8.21 32.16
N PHE A 180 -17.12 -6.94 32.51
CA PHE A 180 -17.31 -5.85 31.55
C PHE A 180 -16.06 -5.57 30.69
N GLN A 181 -14.86 -5.61 31.29
CA GLN A 181 -13.59 -5.54 30.58
C GLN A 181 -13.38 -6.73 29.64
N ASN A 182 -13.74 -7.96 30.05
CA ASN A 182 -13.62 -9.13 29.17
C ASN A 182 -14.58 -9.06 27.98
N THR A 183 -15.83 -8.64 28.16
CA THR A 183 -16.76 -8.37 27.05
C THR A 183 -16.22 -7.26 26.13
N LYS A 184 -15.70 -6.16 26.68
CA LYS A 184 -15.05 -5.09 25.91
C LYS A 184 -13.82 -5.61 25.14
N ASN A 185 -12.99 -6.45 25.74
CA ASN A 185 -11.82 -7.04 25.09
C ASN A 185 -12.20 -8.01 23.97
N SER A 186 -13.35 -8.70 24.08
CA SER A 186 -13.92 -9.49 22.99
C SER A 186 -14.35 -8.59 21.83
N PHE A 187 -15.08 -7.49 22.08
CA PHE A 187 -15.40 -6.48 21.05
C PHE A 187 -14.13 -5.92 20.38
N GLN A 188 -13.13 -5.49 21.16
CA GLN A 188 -11.89 -4.93 20.61
C GLN A 188 -11.04 -5.96 19.82
N LYS A 189 -11.15 -7.27 20.12
CA LYS A 189 -10.52 -8.32 19.29
C LYS A 189 -11.15 -8.47 17.90
N ILE A 190 -12.41 -8.06 17.71
CA ILE A 190 -13.13 -8.19 16.43
C ILE A 190 -12.71 -7.12 15.42
N GLU A 191 -12.19 -5.96 15.87
CA GLU A 191 -11.74 -4.87 14.98
C GLU A 191 -10.40 -5.14 14.27
N SER A 192 -9.80 -6.34 14.44
CA SER A 192 -8.49 -6.67 13.86
C SER A 192 -8.50 -7.84 12.87
N ASN A 193 -7.88 -7.60 11.72
CA ASN A 193 -7.48 -8.53 10.66
C ASN A 193 -8.59 -9.18 9.80
N ASN A 194 -9.55 -9.94 10.33
CA ASN A 194 -10.37 -10.81 9.47
C ASN A 194 -11.36 -10.05 8.58
N PHE A 195 -12.29 -9.27 9.15
CA PHE A 195 -13.29 -8.53 8.36
C PHE A 195 -12.65 -7.46 7.46
N LEU A 196 -11.57 -6.83 7.93
CA LEU A 196 -10.80 -5.84 7.17
C LEU A 196 -10.04 -6.45 5.99
N ASN A 197 -9.51 -7.67 6.11
CA ASN A 197 -8.93 -8.39 4.97
C ASN A 197 -10.01 -8.83 3.98
N GLU A 198 -11.16 -9.35 4.45
CA GLU A 198 -12.26 -9.74 3.54
C GLU A 198 -12.85 -8.52 2.79
N GLN A 199 -13.01 -7.36 3.45
CA GLN A 199 -13.32 -6.10 2.77
C GLN A 199 -12.23 -5.69 1.76
N ARG A 200 -10.94 -5.81 2.13
CA ARG A 200 -9.82 -5.41 1.26
C ARG A 200 -9.72 -6.29 0.02
N GLU A 201 -9.91 -7.60 0.15
CA GLU A 201 -9.99 -8.51 -0.99
C GLU A 201 -11.24 -8.24 -1.84
N LEU A 202 -12.40 -7.99 -1.23
CA LEU A 202 -13.61 -7.61 -1.96
C LEU A 202 -13.41 -6.31 -2.75
N SER A 203 -12.81 -5.26 -2.16
CA SER A 203 -12.46 -4.03 -2.86
C SER A 203 -11.41 -4.24 -3.96
N LEU A 204 -10.40 -5.08 -3.76
CA LEU A 204 -9.43 -5.42 -4.81
C LEU A 204 -10.10 -6.18 -5.96
N LEU A 205 -11.07 -7.04 -5.68
CA LEU A 205 -11.81 -7.82 -6.68
C LEU A 205 -12.83 -6.95 -7.43
N ILE A 206 -13.52 -6.04 -6.74
CA ILE A 206 -14.40 -5.01 -7.33
C ILE A 206 -13.58 -4.10 -8.25
N ASN A 207 -12.48 -3.50 -7.76
CA ASN A 207 -11.61 -2.65 -8.58
C ASN A 207 -11.08 -3.38 -9.83
N LYS A 208 -10.82 -4.70 -9.74
CA LYS A 208 -10.38 -5.53 -10.87
C LYS A 208 -11.52 -5.83 -11.86
N VAL A 209 -12.75 -5.99 -11.39
CA VAL A 209 -13.95 -6.09 -12.23
C VAL A 209 -14.28 -4.74 -12.89
N GLU A 210 -14.20 -3.63 -12.17
CA GLU A 210 -14.36 -2.28 -12.72
C GLU A 210 -13.27 -1.95 -13.76
N GLN A 211 -12.02 -2.31 -13.50
CA GLN A 211 -10.95 -2.21 -14.50
C GLN A 211 -11.27 -3.05 -15.74
N THR A 212 -11.69 -4.31 -15.57
CA THR A 212 -12.07 -5.19 -16.69
C THR A 212 -13.29 -4.66 -17.45
N LEU A 213 -14.26 -4.04 -16.76
CA LEU A 213 -15.42 -3.38 -17.37
C LEU A 213 -15.01 -2.10 -18.12
N ASN A 214 -14.10 -1.30 -17.59
CA ASN A 214 -13.60 -0.09 -18.26
C ASN A 214 -12.70 -0.41 -19.46
N GLU A 215 -11.88 -1.45 -19.39
CA GLU A 215 -11.11 -1.99 -20.52
C GLU A 215 -12.05 -2.54 -21.61
N ASN A 216 -13.06 -3.33 -21.24
CA ASN A 216 -14.08 -3.80 -22.19
C ASN A 216 -14.93 -2.66 -22.76
N ASN A 217 -15.32 -1.66 -21.95
CA ASN A 217 -16.04 -0.47 -22.41
C ASN A 217 -15.20 0.33 -23.40
N THR A 218 -13.89 0.47 -23.18
CA THR A 218 -12.96 1.13 -24.12
C THR A 218 -12.84 0.34 -25.42
N LEU A 219 -12.77 -1.00 -25.33
CA LEU A 219 -12.83 -1.91 -26.48
C LEU A 219 -14.18 -1.85 -27.22
N PHE A 220 -15.28 -1.63 -26.50
CA PHE A 220 -16.60 -1.39 -27.08
C PHE A 220 -16.66 -0.04 -27.76
N SER A 221 -16.25 1.07 -27.13
CA SER A 221 -16.22 2.40 -27.73
C SER A 221 -15.41 2.43 -29.03
N ASN A 222 -14.24 1.77 -29.05
CA ASN A 222 -13.36 1.70 -30.21
C ASN A 222 -13.89 0.79 -31.35
N ASN A 223 -14.93 -0.01 -31.11
CA ASN A 223 -15.61 -0.81 -32.14
C ASN A 223 -17.05 -0.32 -32.44
N TYR A 224 -17.67 0.43 -31.54
CA TYR A 224 -18.97 1.08 -31.74
C TYR A 224 -18.84 2.25 -32.73
N SER A 225 -17.67 2.90 -32.79
CA SER A 225 -17.30 3.81 -33.88
C SER A 225 -17.27 3.12 -35.25
N LYS A 226 -16.87 1.84 -35.33
CA LYS A 226 -17.00 1.00 -36.54
C LYS A 226 -18.44 0.54 -36.83
N PHE A 227 -19.36 0.64 -35.87
CA PHE A 227 -20.77 0.25 -36.02
C PHE A 227 -21.73 1.43 -36.20
N GLN A 228 -21.26 2.68 -36.36
CA GLN A 228 -22.11 3.82 -36.74
C GLN A 228 -22.47 3.85 -38.24
N SER A 229 -23.01 2.74 -38.76
CA SER A 229 -23.68 2.68 -40.07
C SER A 229 -25.01 3.45 -40.11
N ILE A 230 -25.41 4.10 -39.01
CA ILE A 230 -26.50 5.09 -38.96
C ILE A 230 -26.23 6.27 -39.92
N THR A 231 -24.97 6.67 -40.11
CA THR A 231 -24.59 7.69 -41.10
C THR A 231 -24.93 7.24 -42.53
N ILE A 232 -24.71 5.95 -42.84
CA ILE A 232 -25.03 5.35 -44.15
C ILE A 232 -26.55 5.31 -44.37
N LEU A 233 -27.33 4.93 -43.35
CA LEU A 233 -28.79 4.96 -43.40
C LEU A 233 -29.37 6.36 -43.63
N ASN A 234 -28.65 7.42 -43.22
CA ASN A 234 -29.03 8.80 -43.50
C ASN A 234 -28.53 9.29 -44.87
N LYS A 235 -27.32 8.90 -45.34
CA LYS A 235 -26.81 9.17 -46.70
C LYS A 235 -27.74 8.56 -47.77
N ILE A 236 -28.15 7.29 -47.58
CA ILE A 236 -29.14 6.61 -48.43
C ILE A 236 -30.53 7.27 -48.36
N LYS A 237 -30.93 7.87 -47.22
CA LYS A 237 -32.18 8.64 -47.12
C LYS A 237 -32.15 9.93 -47.95
N SER A 238 -31.03 10.65 -48.01
CA SER A 238 -30.88 11.83 -48.89
C SER A 238 -30.94 11.42 -50.36
N GLU A 239 -30.13 10.43 -50.77
CA GLU A 239 -30.03 9.96 -52.15
C GLU A 239 -31.37 9.36 -52.65
N LYS A 240 -32.14 8.69 -51.78
CA LYS A 240 -33.50 8.19 -52.07
C LYS A 240 -34.48 9.29 -52.50
N ASN A 241 -34.34 10.51 -51.99
CA ASN A 241 -35.16 11.65 -52.41
C ASN A 241 -34.69 12.22 -53.74
N GLU A 242 -33.38 12.24 -53.99
CA GLU A 242 -32.80 12.74 -55.24
C GLU A 242 -33.12 11.83 -56.44
N ILE A 243 -32.99 10.51 -56.27
CA ILE A 243 -33.41 9.50 -57.27
C ILE A 243 -34.93 9.61 -57.55
N LYS A 244 -35.74 9.86 -56.52
CA LYS A 244 -37.20 10.09 -56.68
C LYS A 244 -37.48 11.38 -57.46
N ASN A 245 -36.73 12.45 -57.23
CA ASN A 245 -36.84 13.69 -57.98
C ASN A 245 -36.41 13.52 -59.44
N ILE A 246 -35.33 12.79 -59.72
CA ILE A 246 -34.91 12.45 -61.09
C ILE A 246 -36.00 11.67 -61.83
N ALA A 247 -36.57 10.63 -61.21
CA ALA A 247 -37.66 9.85 -61.81
C ALA A 247 -38.92 10.70 -62.10
N ASN A 248 -39.29 11.59 -61.17
CA ASN A 248 -40.40 12.53 -61.37
C ASN A 248 -40.08 13.56 -62.48
N ASN A 249 -38.85 14.04 -62.58
CA ASN A 249 -38.45 14.99 -63.63
C ASN A 249 -38.47 14.33 -65.02
N VAL A 250 -38.01 13.09 -65.15
CA VAL A 250 -38.14 12.29 -66.38
C VAL A 250 -39.61 12.06 -66.76
N ALA A 251 -40.49 11.80 -65.79
CA ALA A 251 -41.93 11.67 -66.03
C ALA A 251 -42.56 13.00 -66.51
N ASN A 252 -42.27 14.12 -65.85
CA ASN A 252 -42.75 15.45 -66.23
C ASN A 252 -42.20 15.92 -67.59
N LEU A 253 -41.01 15.48 -67.98
CA LEU A 253 -40.44 15.71 -69.32
C LEU A 253 -41.32 15.13 -70.42
N LYS A 254 -41.94 13.96 -70.20
CA LYS A 254 -42.86 13.32 -71.17
C LYS A 254 -44.10 14.19 -71.46
N GLU A 255 -44.63 14.89 -70.46
CA GLU A 255 -45.75 15.81 -70.65
C GLU A 255 -45.30 17.12 -71.31
N LYS A 256 -44.15 17.64 -70.94
CA LYS A 256 -43.53 18.83 -71.58
C LYS A 256 -43.22 18.58 -73.06
N ILE A 257 -42.74 17.40 -73.45
CA ILE A 257 -42.47 17.03 -74.85
C ILE A 257 -43.72 17.13 -75.74
N LEU A 258 -44.92 16.96 -75.19
CA LEU A 258 -46.19 17.11 -75.92
C LEU A 258 -46.67 18.57 -76.06
N LEU A 259 -45.96 19.53 -75.45
CA LEU A 259 -46.33 20.96 -75.41
C LEU A 259 -45.25 21.91 -75.96
N PHE A 260 -43.97 21.50 -75.98
CA PHE A 260 -42.87 22.36 -76.45
C PHE A 260 -42.51 22.12 -77.92
N ASN A 261 -42.97 23.01 -78.80
CA ASN A 261 -42.46 23.16 -80.18
C ASN A 261 -41.03 23.75 -80.26
N ASN A 262 -40.31 23.90 -79.14
CA ASN A 262 -38.99 24.55 -79.08
C ASN A 262 -37.93 23.61 -78.48
N GLY A 263 -37.05 23.09 -79.34
CA GLY A 263 -36.12 22.00 -79.01
C GLY A 263 -34.96 22.35 -78.09
N GLU A 264 -34.62 23.63 -77.90
CA GLU A 264 -33.51 24.01 -77.01
C GLU A 264 -33.82 23.76 -75.53
N LEU A 265 -35.02 24.14 -75.08
CA LEU A 265 -35.47 23.90 -73.70
C LEU A 265 -35.49 22.40 -73.37
N LEU A 266 -35.81 21.56 -74.35
CA LEU A 266 -35.77 20.11 -74.22
C LEU A 266 -34.34 19.59 -74.05
N LYS A 267 -33.38 20.08 -74.84
CA LYS A 267 -31.95 19.74 -74.69
C LYS A 267 -31.40 20.15 -73.31
N GLN A 268 -31.75 21.35 -72.82
CA GLN A 268 -31.27 21.85 -71.54
C GLN A 268 -31.75 21.01 -70.35
N GLU A 269 -33.01 20.54 -70.35
CA GLU A 269 -33.53 19.67 -69.28
C GLU A 269 -32.98 18.23 -69.36
N ILE A 270 -32.73 17.69 -70.56
CA ILE A 270 -32.06 16.40 -70.75
C ILE A 270 -30.63 16.44 -70.20
N GLU A 271 -29.86 17.47 -70.53
CA GLU A 271 -28.45 17.57 -70.10
C GLU A 271 -28.33 17.80 -68.58
N LYS A 272 -29.29 18.49 -67.94
CA LYS A 272 -29.39 18.53 -66.46
C LYS A 272 -29.52 17.13 -65.87
N ILE A 273 -30.44 16.31 -66.38
CA ILE A 273 -30.70 14.96 -65.86
C ILE A 273 -29.49 14.05 -66.06
N LYS A 274 -28.83 14.14 -67.23
CA LYS A 274 -27.57 13.44 -67.50
C LYS A 274 -26.47 13.82 -66.49
N ASN A 275 -26.31 15.12 -66.20
CA ASN A 275 -25.35 15.58 -65.19
C ASN A 275 -25.69 15.09 -63.77
N SER A 276 -26.97 15.07 -63.37
CA SER A 276 -27.39 14.49 -62.08
C SER A 276 -27.10 12.98 -62.00
N ILE A 277 -27.35 12.21 -63.07
CA ILE A 277 -27.07 10.77 -63.12
C ILE A 277 -25.55 10.51 -63.05
N LEU A 278 -24.73 11.30 -63.75
CA LEU A 278 -23.28 11.20 -63.72
C LEU A 278 -22.69 11.57 -62.35
N SER A 279 -23.27 12.57 -61.66
CA SER A 279 -22.90 12.94 -60.28
C SER A 279 -23.11 11.78 -59.31
N ILE A 280 -24.30 11.15 -59.35
CA ILE A 280 -24.62 9.99 -58.52
C ILE A 280 -23.71 8.80 -58.84
N HIS A 281 -23.49 8.50 -60.13
CA HIS A 281 -22.58 7.42 -60.53
C HIS A 281 -21.15 7.61 -59.99
N ASN A 282 -20.59 8.82 -60.12
CA ASN A 282 -19.24 9.08 -59.65
C ASN A 282 -19.15 9.01 -58.12
N THR A 283 -20.18 9.49 -57.41
CA THR A 283 -20.28 9.38 -55.93
C THR A 283 -20.31 7.92 -55.46
N ILE A 284 -20.90 7.01 -56.25
CA ILE A 284 -20.95 5.56 -55.97
C ILE A 284 -19.64 4.85 -56.35
N LYS A 285 -18.81 5.45 -57.22
CA LYS A 285 -17.61 4.82 -57.78
C LYS A 285 -16.38 4.88 -56.87
N ASP A 286 -16.32 5.88 -55.99
CA ASP A 286 -15.16 6.14 -55.12
C ASP A 286 -15.27 5.47 -53.72
N ASP A 287 -16.42 4.87 -53.37
CA ASP A 287 -16.61 4.03 -52.18
C ASP A 287 -16.26 2.54 -52.50
N GLU A 288 -15.65 1.79 -51.56
CA GLU A 288 -15.11 0.41 -51.75
C GLU A 288 -16.15 -0.68 -52.15
N TYR A 289 -17.42 -0.33 -52.34
CA TYR A 289 -18.52 -1.25 -52.64
C TYR A 289 -18.82 -1.41 -54.14
N PHE A 290 -18.01 -0.83 -55.04
CA PHE A 290 -18.22 -0.93 -56.49
C PHE A 290 -18.30 -2.38 -56.99
N ASP A 291 -17.55 -3.32 -56.40
CA ASP A 291 -17.60 -4.75 -56.75
C ASP A 291 -18.91 -5.47 -56.37
N PHE A 292 -19.73 -4.88 -55.49
CA PHE A 292 -21.07 -5.40 -55.20
C PHE A 292 -22.09 -4.98 -56.29
N PHE A 293 -21.92 -3.78 -56.86
CA PHE A 293 -22.78 -3.25 -57.92
C PHE A 293 -22.31 -3.58 -59.34
N SER A 294 -21.04 -3.91 -59.55
CA SER A 294 -20.45 -4.21 -60.87
C SER A 294 -21.13 -5.38 -61.60
N GLN A 295 -21.77 -6.29 -60.86
CA GLN A 295 -22.51 -7.42 -61.41
C GLN A 295 -23.85 -7.00 -62.07
N TYR A 296 -24.40 -5.83 -61.73
CA TYR A 296 -25.60 -5.28 -62.38
C TYR A 296 -25.26 -4.64 -63.74
N ARG A 297 -25.16 -5.49 -64.77
CA ARG A 297 -25.01 -5.10 -66.19
C ARG A 297 -25.95 -3.98 -66.66
N GLN A 298 -27.11 -3.81 -66.02
CA GLN A 298 -28.09 -2.77 -66.35
C GLN A 298 -27.64 -1.35 -65.99
N TRP A 299 -26.81 -1.13 -64.95
CA TRP A 299 -26.35 0.22 -64.58
C TRP A 299 -25.40 0.82 -65.63
N ASN A 300 -24.42 0.04 -66.08
CA ASN A 300 -23.57 0.42 -67.21
C ASN A 300 -24.40 0.63 -68.49
N LYS A 301 -25.44 -0.20 -68.71
CA LYS A 301 -26.35 -0.04 -69.85
C LYS A 301 -27.20 1.25 -69.77
N LEU A 302 -27.64 1.66 -68.58
CA LEU A 302 -28.30 2.94 -68.36
C LEU A 302 -27.37 4.10 -68.74
N ILE A 303 -26.11 4.07 -68.33
CA ILE A 303 -25.14 5.15 -68.61
C ILE A 303 -24.81 5.23 -70.10
N VAL A 304 -24.70 4.09 -70.80
CA VAL A 304 -24.60 4.06 -72.26
C VAL A 304 -25.84 4.70 -72.90
N ASN A 305 -27.05 4.26 -72.54
CA ASN A 305 -28.30 4.81 -73.07
C ASN A 305 -28.47 6.32 -72.76
N VAL A 306 -28.00 6.80 -71.61
CA VAL A 306 -28.03 8.23 -71.22
C VAL A 306 -27.05 9.08 -72.05
N ASN A 307 -25.92 8.53 -72.45
CA ASN A 307 -24.97 9.22 -73.34
C ASN A 307 -25.46 9.22 -74.80
N GLU A 308 -26.03 8.11 -75.27
CA GLU A 308 -26.66 8.00 -76.60
C GLU A 308 -27.91 8.90 -76.77
N ALA A 309 -28.63 9.20 -75.69
CA ALA A 309 -29.82 10.08 -75.70
C ALA A 309 -29.54 11.58 -75.97
N SER A 310 -28.30 11.94 -76.29
CA SER A 310 -27.92 13.28 -76.77
C SER A 310 -28.50 13.60 -78.17
N GLU A 311 -28.80 12.57 -78.97
CA GLU A 311 -29.65 12.69 -80.15
C GLU A 311 -31.12 12.45 -79.79
N ILE A 312 -31.92 13.53 -79.84
CA ILE A 312 -33.35 13.51 -79.49
C ILE A 312 -34.15 12.85 -80.60
N ASN A 313 -34.35 11.54 -80.47
CA ASN A 313 -35.36 10.79 -81.21
C ASN A 313 -36.24 9.95 -80.24
N ILE A 314 -37.41 9.54 -80.71
CA ILE A 314 -38.42 8.82 -79.90
C ILE A 314 -37.93 7.41 -79.50
N GLU A 315 -37.05 6.79 -80.28
CA GLU A 315 -36.53 5.45 -80.01
C GLU A 315 -35.58 5.46 -78.79
N ASN A 316 -34.65 6.42 -78.75
CA ASN A 316 -33.70 6.58 -77.64
C ASN A 316 -34.41 6.93 -76.33
N LEU A 317 -35.46 7.78 -76.38
CA LEU A 317 -36.30 8.07 -75.21
C LEU A 317 -37.05 6.82 -74.70
N ASN A 318 -37.48 5.92 -75.60
CA ASN A 318 -38.10 4.65 -75.19
C ASN A 318 -37.09 3.67 -74.58
N LYS A 319 -35.86 3.55 -75.12
CA LYS A 319 -34.76 2.76 -74.51
C LYS A 319 -34.43 3.26 -73.10
N LEU A 320 -34.42 4.58 -72.88
CA LEU A 320 -34.23 5.18 -71.56
C LEU A 320 -35.34 4.78 -70.57
N LYS A 321 -36.60 4.92 -70.99
CA LYS A 321 -37.80 4.56 -70.22
C LYS A 321 -37.82 3.08 -69.84
N GLU A 322 -37.45 2.19 -70.77
CA GLU A 322 -37.39 0.74 -70.52
C GLU A 322 -36.30 0.40 -69.49
N SER A 323 -35.16 1.09 -69.53
CA SER A 323 -34.09 0.97 -68.54
C SER A 323 -34.54 1.43 -67.14
N PHE A 324 -35.26 2.55 -67.05
CA PHE A 324 -35.84 3.03 -65.79
C PHE A 324 -36.92 2.10 -65.22
N ASN A 325 -37.73 1.47 -66.08
CA ASN A 325 -38.70 0.46 -65.63
C ASN A 325 -38.03 -0.76 -65.00
N GLN A 326 -36.91 -1.23 -65.56
CA GLN A 326 -36.13 -2.36 -65.02
C GLN A 326 -35.54 -2.03 -63.63
N ILE A 327 -35.07 -0.80 -63.43
CA ILE A 327 -34.63 -0.30 -62.11
C ILE A 327 -35.79 -0.24 -61.11
N SER A 328 -37.01 0.07 -61.58
CA SER A 328 -38.22 0.07 -60.74
C SER A 328 -38.65 -1.34 -60.30
N SER A 329 -38.40 -2.39 -61.09
CA SER A 329 -38.59 -3.78 -60.65
C SER A 329 -37.59 -4.20 -59.56
N LEU A 330 -36.30 -3.84 -59.69
CA LEU A 330 -35.27 -4.16 -58.69
C LEU A 330 -35.58 -3.56 -57.31
N LYS A 331 -36.22 -2.38 -57.28
CA LYS A 331 -36.75 -1.75 -56.05
C LYS A 331 -37.81 -2.61 -55.36
N THR A 332 -38.70 -3.25 -56.11
CA THR A 332 -39.72 -4.16 -55.57
C THR A 332 -39.08 -5.45 -55.06
N GLU A 333 -38.09 -5.97 -55.79
CA GLU A 333 -37.30 -7.14 -55.38
C GLU A 333 -36.56 -6.88 -54.06
N PHE A 334 -35.93 -5.70 -53.90
CA PHE A 334 -35.22 -5.30 -52.69
C PHE A 334 -36.14 -5.07 -51.48
N GLU A 335 -37.29 -4.43 -51.65
CA GLU A 335 -38.27 -4.27 -50.57
C GLU A 335 -38.92 -5.63 -50.18
N ASN A 336 -39.15 -6.54 -51.14
CA ASN A 336 -39.59 -7.91 -50.87
C ASN A 336 -38.53 -8.73 -50.11
N GLU A 337 -37.25 -8.66 -50.52
CA GLU A 337 -36.16 -9.36 -49.85
C GLU A 337 -35.96 -8.85 -48.41
N LYS A 338 -36.10 -7.54 -48.20
CA LYS A 338 -36.12 -6.87 -46.89
C LYS A 338 -37.33 -7.30 -46.05
N GLN A 339 -38.52 -7.43 -46.63
CA GLN A 339 -39.72 -7.94 -45.94
C GLN A 339 -39.51 -9.39 -45.49
N ALA A 340 -38.98 -10.25 -46.37
CA ALA A 340 -38.69 -11.65 -46.08
C ALA A 340 -37.58 -11.80 -45.02
N LYS A 341 -36.49 -11.02 -45.11
CA LYS A 341 -35.43 -10.98 -44.10
C LYS A 341 -35.93 -10.47 -42.75
N LYS A 342 -36.93 -9.57 -42.71
CA LYS A 342 -37.56 -9.16 -41.44
C LYS A 342 -38.37 -10.30 -40.82
N VAL A 343 -39.23 -10.98 -41.57
CA VAL A 343 -40.00 -12.13 -41.07
C VAL A 343 -39.07 -13.23 -40.55
N LEU A 344 -37.99 -13.53 -41.29
CA LEU A 344 -36.92 -14.43 -40.84
C LEU A 344 -36.25 -13.98 -39.53
N PHE A 345 -36.11 -12.67 -39.28
CA PHE A 345 -35.51 -12.13 -38.06
C PHE A 345 -36.48 -12.17 -36.87
N ASP A 346 -37.75 -11.86 -37.11
CA ASP A 346 -38.81 -11.89 -36.09
C ASP A 346 -39.08 -13.37 -35.67
N ASP A 347 -39.24 -14.31 -36.62
CA ASP A 347 -39.40 -15.76 -36.35
C ASP A 347 -38.16 -16.38 -35.67
N SER A 348 -36.95 -16.04 -36.14
CA SER A 348 -35.72 -16.58 -35.52
C SER A 348 -35.42 -15.94 -34.17
N SER A 349 -35.97 -14.77 -33.84
CA SER A 349 -35.91 -14.20 -32.49
C SER A 349 -36.72 -15.03 -31.48
N GLU A 350 -37.95 -15.44 -31.82
CA GLU A 350 -38.73 -16.33 -30.95
C GLU A 350 -38.14 -17.75 -30.87
N GLN A 351 -37.69 -18.31 -31.99
CA GLN A 351 -36.97 -19.60 -31.94
C GLN A 351 -35.66 -19.50 -31.15
N TYR A 352 -34.94 -18.38 -31.25
CA TYR A 352 -33.70 -18.15 -30.49
C TYR A 352 -33.99 -18.06 -29.00
N GLU A 353 -34.98 -17.29 -28.54
CA GLU A 353 -35.31 -17.22 -27.11
C GLU A 353 -35.86 -18.55 -26.57
N SER A 354 -36.58 -19.33 -27.38
CA SER A 354 -37.00 -20.70 -27.04
C SER A 354 -35.81 -21.67 -26.94
N GLN A 355 -34.91 -21.68 -27.92
CA GLN A 355 -33.69 -22.51 -27.91
C GLN A 355 -32.67 -22.05 -26.86
N LYS A 356 -32.61 -20.75 -26.54
CA LYS A 356 -31.82 -20.15 -25.46
C LYS A 356 -32.40 -20.51 -24.11
N THR A 357 -33.72 -20.59 -23.95
CA THR A 357 -34.37 -21.07 -22.72
C THR A 357 -34.07 -22.56 -22.52
N ASN A 358 -34.32 -23.41 -23.52
CA ASN A 358 -33.98 -24.83 -23.47
C ASN A 358 -32.46 -25.07 -23.31
N GLY A 359 -31.62 -24.26 -23.97
CA GLY A 359 -30.17 -24.28 -23.84
C GLY A 359 -29.65 -23.76 -22.50
N ASN A 360 -30.40 -22.88 -21.82
CA ASN A 360 -30.12 -22.44 -20.45
C ASN A 360 -30.57 -23.48 -19.44
N ILE A 361 -31.67 -24.22 -19.68
CA ILE A 361 -32.05 -25.40 -18.91
C ILE A 361 -30.96 -26.49 -19.09
N LEU A 362 -30.50 -26.76 -20.32
CA LEU A 362 -29.40 -27.69 -20.58
C LEU A 362 -28.09 -27.22 -19.93
N LYS A 363 -27.73 -25.94 -20.01
CA LYS A 363 -26.58 -25.36 -19.30
C LYS A 363 -26.74 -25.47 -17.78
N SER A 364 -27.94 -25.31 -17.24
CA SER A 364 -28.20 -25.46 -15.80
C SER A 364 -27.99 -26.93 -15.37
N LEU A 365 -28.52 -27.88 -16.13
CA LEU A 365 -28.29 -29.31 -15.92
C LEU A 365 -26.80 -29.69 -16.04
N VAL A 366 -26.14 -29.27 -17.13
CA VAL A 366 -24.71 -29.54 -17.37
C VAL A 366 -23.81 -28.79 -16.38
N SER A 367 -24.24 -27.64 -15.85
CA SER A 367 -23.54 -26.94 -14.77
C SER A 367 -23.69 -27.69 -13.45
N LYS A 368 -24.89 -28.12 -13.04
CA LYS A 368 -25.07 -29.01 -11.89
C LYS A 368 -24.22 -30.28 -11.99
N LEU A 369 -24.31 -30.97 -13.13
CA LEU A 369 -23.53 -32.18 -13.41
C LEU A 369 -22.00 -31.92 -13.44
N ARG A 370 -21.54 -30.70 -13.77
CA ARG A 370 -20.12 -30.32 -13.65
C ARG A 370 -19.70 -29.98 -12.23
N THR A 371 -20.57 -29.37 -11.43
CA THR A 371 -20.29 -29.02 -10.03
C THR A 371 -20.31 -30.26 -9.12
N GLU A 372 -21.12 -31.27 -9.44
CA GLU A 372 -21.16 -32.54 -8.69
C GLU A 372 -20.09 -33.56 -9.11
N PHE A 373 -19.45 -33.43 -10.27
CA PHE A 373 -18.45 -34.41 -10.77
C PHE A 373 -17.05 -33.84 -10.97
N TYR A 374 -16.22 -33.97 -9.93
CA TYR A 374 -14.77 -34.03 -10.10
C TYR A 374 -14.08 -34.96 -9.09
N ILE A 375 -13.92 -36.25 -9.45
CA ILE A 375 -12.75 -37.12 -9.14
C ILE A 375 -12.94 -38.48 -9.86
N ASN A 376 -11.83 -39.03 -10.38
CA ASN A 376 -11.54 -40.39 -10.90
C ASN A 376 -12.75 -41.36 -11.06
N GLU A 377 -13.18 -41.75 -12.27
CA GLU A 377 -12.42 -42.56 -13.24
C GLU A 377 -12.66 -42.15 -14.70
N LYS A 378 -11.58 -42.07 -15.51
CA LYS A 378 -11.55 -41.15 -16.67
C LYS A 378 -11.67 -41.78 -18.07
N ASN A 379 -11.80 -43.10 -18.20
CA ASN A 379 -11.67 -43.76 -19.51
C ASN A 379 -12.98 -44.29 -20.11
N GLU A 380 -13.83 -45.01 -19.38
CA GLU A 380 -15.03 -45.60 -20.01
C GLU A 380 -16.16 -44.58 -20.20
N LEU A 381 -16.49 -43.82 -19.15
CA LEU A 381 -17.58 -42.83 -19.19
C LEU A 381 -17.27 -41.70 -20.19
N THR A 382 -16.04 -41.21 -20.24
CA THR A 382 -15.59 -40.22 -21.23
C THR A 382 -15.69 -40.75 -22.66
N ASN A 383 -15.42 -42.04 -22.92
CA ASN A 383 -15.62 -42.64 -24.23
C ASN A 383 -17.11 -42.82 -24.59
N LYS A 384 -18.00 -43.09 -23.62
CA LYS A 384 -19.45 -43.09 -23.82
C LYS A 384 -19.97 -41.67 -24.14
N ILE A 385 -19.53 -40.66 -23.40
CA ILE A 385 -19.86 -39.24 -23.64
C ILE A 385 -19.34 -38.75 -25.00
N ASN A 386 -18.12 -39.10 -25.39
CA ASN A 386 -17.57 -38.70 -26.69
C ASN A 386 -18.28 -39.38 -27.87
N ARG A 387 -18.72 -40.64 -27.72
CA ARG A 387 -19.61 -41.31 -28.70
C ARG A 387 -20.99 -40.62 -28.77
N TYR A 388 -21.50 -40.10 -27.67
CA TYR A 388 -22.77 -39.38 -27.62
C TYR A 388 -22.67 -38.00 -28.31
N LEU A 389 -21.62 -37.21 -28.01
CA LEU A 389 -21.33 -35.95 -28.71
C LEU A 389 -21.16 -36.17 -30.23
N SER A 390 -20.39 -37.19 -30.62
CA SER A 390 -20.21 -37.57 -32.04
C SER A 390 -21.52 -37.97 -32.75
N ARG A 391 -22.55 -38.42 -32.01
CA ARG A 391 -23.89 -38.70 -32.57
C ARG A 391 -24.76 -37.46 -32.61
N LEU A 392 -24.64 -36.54 -31.64
CA LEU A 392 -25.28 -35.23 -31.69
C LEU A 392 -24.78 -34.39 -32.88
N ASP A 393 -23.48 -34.39 -33.16
CA ASP A 393 -22.92 -33.70 -34.33
C ASP A 393 -23.43 -34.28 -35.66
N GLN A 394 -23.64 -35.60 -35.73
CA GLN A 394 -24.29 -36.25 -36.88
C GLN A 394 -25.78 -35.88 -36.98
N PHE A 395 -26.47 -35.68 -35.85
CA PHE A 395 -27.87 -35.27 -35.82
C PHE A 395 -28.04 -33.81 -36.24
N SER A 396 -27.22 -32.90 -35.72
CA SER A 396 -27.27 -31.46 -36.05
C SER A 396 -26.91 -31.18 -37.51
N GLY A 397 -25.99 -31.95 -38.09
CA GLY A 397 -25.69 -31.91 -39.53
C GLY A 397 -26.85 -32.36 -40.44
N GLY A 398 -27.89 -33.01 -39.89
CA GLY A 398 -29.08 -33.45 -40.63
C GLY A 398 -30.25 -32.46 -40.65
N ILE A 399 -30.25 -31.42 -39.80
CA ILE A 399 -31.40 -30.51 -39.64
C ILE A 399 -31.35 -29.36 -40.66
N ILE A 400 -31.28 -29.71 -41.95
CA ILE A 400 -31.47 -28.78 -43.07
C ILE A 400 -32.37 -29.46 -44.13
N LEU A 401 -33.54 -28.85 -44.37
CA LEU A 401 -34.64 -29.22 -45.31
C LEU A 401 -35.77 -30.14 -44.77
N TYR A 402 -36.88 -29.48 -44.43
CA TYR A 402 -38.30 -29.87 -44.54
C TYR A 402 -38.86 -31.21 -44.02
N GLN A 403 -40.07 -31.08 -43.46
CA GLN A 403 -40.99 -32.11 -42.95
C GLN A 403 -40.57 -32.83 -41.66
N ILE A 404 -41.21 -32.40 -40.56
CA ILE A 404 -41.27 -33.15 -39.30
C ILE A 404 -42.11 -34.40 -39.54
N ASN A 405 -41.61 -35.57 -39.15
CA ASN A 405 -42.29 -36.86 -39.26
C ASN A 405 -42.09 -37.69 -37.96
N ASP A 406 -42.96 -38.67 -37.72
CA ASP A 406 -43.10 -39.35 -36.42
C ASP A 406 -41.84 -40.09 -35.94
N GLU A 407 -40.91 -40.43 -36.84
CA GLU A 407 -39.61 -41.01 -36.48
C GLU A 407 -38.79 -40.12 -35.54
N ILE A 408 -38.91 -38.80 -35.65
CA ILE A 408 -38.22 -37.85 -34.74
C ILE A 408 -38.82 -37.95 -33.32
N VAL A 409 -40.14 -38.09 -33.21
CA VAL A 409 -40.85 -38.24 -31.92
C VAL A 409 -40.51 -39.59 -31.29
N SER A 410 -40.45 -40.66 -32.09
CA SER A 410 -39.98 -41.99 -31.66
C SER A 410 -38.53 -41.95 -31.16
N GLY A 411 -37.64 -41.28 -31.90
CA GLY A 411 -36.24 -41.05 -31.51
C GLY A 411 -36.13 -40.34 -30.15
N LEU A 412 -36.82 -39.21 -29.99
CA LEU A 412 -36.88 -38.46 -28.73
C LEU A 412 -37.42 -39.28 -27.55
N LYS A 413 -38.41 -40.17 -27.79
CA LYS A 413 -38.95 -41.04 -26.75
C LYS A 413 -37.93 -42.10 -26.30
N SER A 414 -37.27 -42.77 -27.25
CA SER A 414 -36.21 -43.75 -26.94
C SER A 414 -35.02 -43.11 -26.23
N PHE A 415 -34.70 -41.85 -26.58
CA PHE A 415 -33.67 -41.06 -25.90
C PHE A 415 -34.06 -40.76 -24.45
N ASN A 416 -35.33 -40.41 -24.19
CA ASN A 416 -35.82 -40.16 -22.83
C ASN A 416 -35.80 -41.43 -21.95
N GLU A 417 -36.16 -42.59 -22.51
CA GLU A 417 -36.07 -43.88 -21.81
C GLU A 417 -34.61 -44.25 -21.47
N TYR A 418 -33.65 -43.92 -22.35
CA TYR A 418 -32.21 -44.11 -22.09
C TYR A 418 -31.65 -43.12 -21.05
N LEU A 419 -32.16 -41.89 -20.98
CA LEU A 419 -31.80 -40.93 -19.93
C LEU A 419 -32.19 -41.45 -18.53
N VAL A 420 -33.38 -42.08 -18.39
CA VAL A 420 -33.83 -42.67 -17.11
C VAL A 420 -32.96 -43.85 -16.68
N GLN A 421 -32.40 -44.63 -17.62
CA GLN A 421 -31.38 -45.64 -17.28
C GLN A 421 -30.08 -45.01 -16.76
N LEU A 422 -29.57 -43.99 -17.45
CA LEU A 422 -28.37 -43.26 -17.03
C LEU A 422 -28.54 -42.57 -15.66
N GLU A 423 -29.73 -42.04 -15.36
CA GLU A 423 -30.05 -41.45 -14.06
C GLU A 423 -30.04 -42.50 -12.93
N ASN A 424 -30.49 -43.73 -13.18
CA ASN A 424 -30.41 -44.81 -12.20
C ASN A 424 -28.96 -45.29 -11.97
N GLU A 425 -28.15 -45.43 -13.02
CA GLU A 425 -26.71 -45.73 -12.87
C GLU A 425 -25.97 -44.59 -12.14
N TYR A 426 -26.29 -43.33 -12.47
CA TYR A 426 -25.79 -42.13 -11.76
C TYR A 426 -26.13 -42.19 -10.27
N ASN A 427 -27.37 -42.50 -9.90
CA ASN A 427 -27.80 -42.56 -8.51
C ASN A 427 -27.10 -43.68 -7.71
N ILE A 428 -26.69 -44.77 -8.35
CA ILE A 428 -25.89 -45.85 -7.72
C ILE A 428 -24.43 -45.40 -7.56
N LEU A 429 -23.83 -44.79 -8.60
CA LEU A 429 -22.45 -44.28 -8.57
C LEU A 429 -22.28 -43.11 -7.59
N ASN A 430 -23.22 -42.17 -7.55
CA ASN A 430 -23.22 -41.02 -6.65
C ASN A 430 -23.32 -41.48 -5.18
N LYS A 431 -24.13 -42.51 -4.88
CA LYS A 431 -24.14 -43.15 -3.54
C LYS A 431 -22.80 -43.79 -3.17
N LYS A 432 -22.07 -44.41 -4.10
CA LYS A 432 -20.70 -44.91 -3.85
C LYS A 432 -19.70 -43.77 -3.65
N ASN A 433 -19.72 -42.75 -4.52
CA ASN A 433 -18.78 -41.62 -4.48
C ASN A 433 -18.91 -40.82 -3.17
N ASN A 434 -20.14 -40.51 -2.73
CA ASN A 434 -20.36 -39.80 -1.47
C ASN A 434 -19.87 -40.59 -0.26
N ARG A 435 -20.03 -41.92 -0.24
CA ARG A 435 -19.46 -42.80 0.80
C ARG A 435 -17.94 -42.76 0.82
N TYR A 436 -17.28 -42.83 -0.35
CA TYR A 436 -15.83 -42.70 -0.45
C TYR A 436 -15.34 -41.34 0.03
N ASN A 437 -16.01 -40.25 -0.36
CA ASN A 437 -15.66 -38.90 0.06
C ASN A 437 -15.83 -38.69 1.57
N GLN A 438 -16.88 -39.26 2.19
CA GLN A 438 -17.05 -39.27 3.64
C GLN A 438 -15.88 -39.99 4.35
N LEU A 439 -15.42 -41.14 3.83
CA LEU A 439 -14.26 -41.85 4.38
C LEU A 439 -12.94 -41.06 4.23
N GLN A 440 -12.73 -40.33 3.13
CA GLN A 440 -11.54 -39.50 2.95
C GLN A 440 -11.56 -38.24 3.84
N ILE A 441 -12.72 -37.60 4.00
CA ILE A 441 -12.90 -36.48 4.95
C ILE A 441 -12.60 -36.95 6.38
N ALA A 442 -13.15 -38.10 6.77
CA ALA A 442 -12.85 -38.75 8.04
C ALA A 442 -11.36 -39.01 8.25
N LYS A 443 -10.69 -39.65 7.28
CA LYS A 443 -9.26 -39.96 7.35
C LYS A 443 -8.40 -38.70 7.51
N ASN A 444 -8.70 -37.65 6.76
CA ASN A 444 -8.00 -36.36 6.87
C ASN A 444 -8.21 -35.68 8.23
N ASN A 445 -9.44 -35.71 8.75
CA ASN A 445 -9.74 -35.20 10.10
C ASN A 445 -8.93 -35.94 11.18
N PHE A 446 -8.78 -37.28 11.08
CA PHE A 446 -7.96 -38.03 12.03
C PHE A 446 -6.46 -37.77 11.92
N ILE A 447 -5.94 -37.52 10.72
CA ILE A 447 -4.54 -37.08 10.53
C ILE A 447 -4.32 -35.74 11.25
N GLN A 448 -5.21 -34.77 11.04
CA GLN A 448 -5.14 -33.47 11.70
C GLN A 448 -5.28 -33.56 13.24
N GLN A 449 -6.18 -34.42 13.75
CA GLN A 449 -6.30 -34.68 15.18
C GLN A 449 -5.04 -35.32 15.77
N LYS A 450 -4.41 -36.27 15.06
CA LYS A 450 -3.15 -36.93 15.45
C LYS A 450 -1.99 -35.95 15.52
N GLU A 451 -1.87 -35.04 14.56
CA GLU A 451 -0.89 -33.94 14.58
C GLU A 451 -1.14 -32.98 15.76
N THR A 452 -2.40 -32.65 16.04
CA THR A 452 -2.78 -31.81 17.20
C THR A 452 -2.39 -32.47 18.53
N ILE A 453 -2.58 -33.78 18.68
CA ILE A 453 -2.18 -34.53 19.88
C ILE A 453 -0.65 -34.52 20.07
N LEU A 454 0.11 -34.71 18.98
CA LEU A 454 1.58 -34.60 19.00
C LEU A 454 2.04 -33.17 19.36
N GLN A 455 1.33 -32.14 18.90
CA GLN A 455 1.62 -30.75 19.29
C GLN A 455 1.43 -30.54 20.80
N TYR A 456 0.32 -31.01 21.37
CA TYR A 456 0.05 -30.88 22.81
C TYR A 456 1.04 -31.67 23.68
N GLU A 457 1.47 -32.85 23.23
CA GLU A 457 2.51 -33.64 23.89
C GLU A 457 3.85 -32.89 23.94
N ASN A 458 4.27 -32.28 22.83
CA ASN A 458 5.46 -31.43 22.78
C ASN A 458 5.34 -30.19 23.68
N THR A 459 4.17 -29.54 23.72
CA THR A 459 3.91 -28.40 24.63
C THR A 459 4.04 -28.78 26.10
N ILE A 460 3.65 -29.99 26.51
CA ILE A 460 3.80 -30.48 27.89
C ILE A 460 5.27 -30.74 28.22
N LEU A 461 6.00 -31.42 27.32
CA LEU A 461 7.42 -31.70 27.51
C LEU A 461 8.28 -30.43 27.57
N ALA A 462 7.85 -29.36 26.91
CA ALA A 462 8.48 -28.03 26.96
C ALA A 462 7.98 -27.12 28.11
N SER A 463 7.02 -27.55 28.93
CA SER A 463 6.36 -26.67 29.91
C SER A 463 7.09 -26.55 31.25
N GLU A 464 7.32 -25.31 31.70
CA GLU A 464 8.01 -25.02 32.97
C GLU A 464 7.12 -25.15 34.23
N ILE A 465 6.32 -26.22 34.30
CA ILE A 465 5.49 -26.59 35.46
C ILE A 465 6.25 -27.54 36.41
N SER A 466 5.70 -27.80 37.60
CA SER A 466 6.33 -28.74 38.55
C SER A 466 6.48 -30.14 37.95
N SER A 467 7.51 -30.90 38.36
CA SER A 467 7.72 -32.28 37.90
C SER A 467 6.52 -33.19 38.21
N THR A 468 5.90 -33.01 39.38
CA THR A 468 4.66 -33.69 39.79
C THR A 468 3.48 -33.34 38.88
N SER A 469 3.34 -32.06 38.51
CA SER A 469 2.33 -31.60 37.53
C SER A 469 2.59 -32.20 36.16
N ASN A 470 3.83 -32.16 35.67
CA ASN A 470 4.20 -32.70 34.36
C ASN A 470 3.87 -34.20 34.29
N GLN A 471 4.29 -35.00 35.28
CA GLN A 471 3.95 -36.42 35.38
C GLN A 471 2.43 -36.67 35.37
N LYS A 472 1.65 -35.90 36.15
CA LYS A 472 0.17 -35.93 36.16
C LYS A 472 -0.43 -35.67 34.76
N TRP A 473 0.08 -34.68 34.02
CA TRP A 473 -0.39 -34.35 32.67
C TRP A 473 0.02 -35.40 31.63
N THR A 474 1.26 -35.88 31.66
CA THR A 474 1.75 -36.97 30.81
C THR A 474 0.90 -38.24 31.00
N THR A 475 0.61 -38.63 32.25
CA THR A 475 -0.25 -39.80 32.53
C THR A 475 -1.68 -39.62 32.02
N LYS A 476 -2.28 -38.42 32.19
CA LYS A 476 -3.62 -38.14 31.65
C LYS A 476 -3.66 -38.28 30.12
N ILE A 477 -2.74 -37.62 29.39
CA ILE A 477 -2.78 -37.60 27.92
C ILE A 477 -2.40 -38.96 27.31
N ASN A 478 -1.42 -39.67 27.86
CA ASN A 478 -1.03 -40.98 27.32
C ASN A 478 -2.19 -42.00 27.33
N LYS A 479 -3.09 -41.92 28.33
CA LYS A 479 -4.30 -42.76 28.39
C LYS A 479 -5.27 -42.49 27.23
N ILE A 480 -5.51 -41.23 26.88
CA ILE A 480 -6.45 -40.88 25.81
C ILE A 480 -5.79 -41.09 24.43
N LYS A 481 -4.48 -40.80 24.33
CA LYS A 481 -3.65 -41.09 23.14
C LYS A 481 -3.70 -42.59 22.76
N SER A 482 -3.63 -43.51 23.72
CA SER A 482 -3.79 -44.94 23.43
C SER A 482 -5.19 -45.31 22.92
N ASN A 483 -6.24 -44.67 23.44
CA ASN A 483 -7.62 -44.93 22.99
C ASN A 483 -7.79 -44.46 21.53
N ILE A 484 -7.45 -43.21 21.22
CA ILE A 484 -7.60 -42.63 19.88
C ILE A 484 -6.77 -43.40 18.84
N ILE A 485 -5.54 -43.83 19.16
CA ILE A 485 -4.72 -44.62 18.24
C ILE A 485 -5.36 -46.00 17.94
N ASN A 486 -5.88 -46.69 18.96
CA ASN A 486 -6.55 -47.97 18.76
C ASN A 486 -7.78 -47.83 17.87
N THR A 487 -8.60 -46.79 18.08
CA THR A 487 -9.81 -46.57 17.26
C THR A 487 -9.49 -46.15 15.83
N ILE A 488 -8.41 -45.39 15.60
CA ILE A 488 -7.91 -45.08 14.24
C ILE A 488 -7.53 -46.37 13.49
N ASN A 489 -6.84 -47.31 14.14
CA ASN A 489 -6.45 -48.58 13.51
C ASN A 489 -7.67 -49.40 13.06
N VAL A 490 -8.73 -49.44 13.88
CA VAL A 490 -10.01 -50.09 13.54
C VAL A 490 -10.65 -49.44 12.31
N ILE A 491 -10.64 -48.10 12.22
CA ILE A 491 -11.18 -47.38 11.05
C ILE A 491 -10.36 -47.67 9.79
N GLU A 492 -9.02 -47.76 9.87
CA GLU A 492 -8.20 -48.15 8.72
C GLU A 492 -8.48 -49.59 8.25
N GLU A 493 -8.74 -50.52 9.18
CA GLU A 493 -9.16 -51.89 8.84
C GLU A 493 -10.55 -51.94 8.18
N MET A 494 -11.53 -51.20 8.71
CA MET A 494 -12.88 -51.08 8.11
C MET A 494 -12.85 -50.46 6.71
N VAL A 495 -12.03 -49.42 6.50
CA VAL A 495 -11.84 -48.77 5.19
C VAL A 495 -11.27 -49.75 4.15
N ASN A 496 -10.38 -50.66 4.55
CA ASN A 496 -9.75 -51.62 3.64
C ASN A 496 -10.68 -52.80 3.25
N ASN A 497 -11.76 -53.04 4.00
CA ASN A 497 -12.64 -54.20 3.83
C ASN A 497 -14.00 -53.88 3.16
N GLU A 498 -14.31 -52.61 2.86
CA GLU A 498 -15.55 -52.10 2.23
C GLU A 498 -16.90 -52.43 2.93
N THR A 499 -16.90 -53.08 4.10
CA THR A 499 -18.11 -53.54 4.81
C THR A 499 -18.60 -52.62 5.93
N GLU A 500 -19.92 -52.50 6.06
CA GLU A 500 -20.65 -51.94 7.23
C GLU A 500 -20.34 -50.48 7.65
N LEU A 501 -20.31 -49.56 6.67
CA LEU A 501 -20.24 -48.10 6.88
C LEU A 501 -21.19 -47.54 7.97
N ASP A 502 -22.38 -48.12 8.13
CA ASP A 502 -23.40 -47.65 9.09
C ASP A 502 -22.93 -47.81 10.57
N SER A 503 -21.87 -48.58 10.81
CA SER A 503 -21.24 -48.75 12.14
C SER A 503 -20.16 -47.70 12.48
N LEU A 504 -19.79 -46.81 11.56
CA LEU A 504 -18.78 -45.77 11.79
C LEU A 504 -19.32 -44.58 12.60
N ASP A 505 -20.61 -44.30 12.52
CA ASP A 505 -21.24 -43.13 13.16
C ASP A 505 -21.13 -43.12 14.71
N PRO A 506 -21.28 -44.27 15.41
CA PRO A 506 -20.89 -44.40 16.82
C PRO A 506 -19.41 -44.11 17.08
N ILE A 507 -18.52 -44.66 16.24
CA ILE A 507 -17.06 -44.56 16.39
C ILE A 507 -16.59 -43.10 16.25
N PHE A 508 -17.18 -42.33 15.32
CA PHE A 508 -16.95 -40.89 15.22
C PHE A 508 -17.36 -40.11 16.48
N ARG A 509 -18.41 -40.54 17.18
CA ARG A 509 -18.84 -39.89 18.44
C ARG A 509 -17.85 -40.18 19.55
N GLU A 510 -17.39 -41.42 19.69
CA GLU A 510 -16.39 -41.80 20.70
C GLU A 510 -15.06 -41.05 20.52
N ILE A 511 -14.51 -40.98 19.30
CA ILE A 511 -13.25 -40.23 19.07
C ILE A 511 -13.45 -38.73 19.30
N ASN A 512 -14.60 -38.15 18.91
CA ASN A 512 -14.88 -36.74 19.21
C ASN A 512 -15.07 -36.47 20.71
N ILE A 513 -15.58 -37.42 21.50
CA ILE A 513 -15.65 -37.31 22.97
C ILE A 513 -14.24 -37.32 23.57
N GLU A 514 -13.37 -38.25 23.15
CA GLU A 514 -11.98 -38.34 23.62
C GLU A 514 -11.13 -37.13 23.20
N PHE A 515 -11.29 -36.65 21.97
CA PHE A 515 -10.57 -35.46 21.48
C PHE A 515 -11.02 -34.18 22.22
N ASN A 516 -12.30 -34.04 22.54
CA ASN A 516 -12.78 -32.92 23.37
C ASN A 516 -12.25 -33.01 24.81
N GLN A 517 -12.10 -34.21 25.38
CA GLN A 517 -11.43 -34.37 26.68
C GLN A 517 -9.97 -33.90 26.62
N ILE A 518 -9.19 -34.29 25.59
CA ILE A 518 -7.82 -33.78 25.40
C ILE A 518 -7.81 -32.25 25.33
N LYS A 519 -8.74 -31.64 24.60
CA LYS A 519 -8.84 -30.17 24.48
C LYS A 519 -9.14 -29.47 25.80
N VAL A 520 -10.00 -30.05 26.66
CA VAL A 520 -10.25 -29.55 28.02
C VAL A 520 -8.98 -29.64 28.87
N LEU A 521 -8.31 -30.80 28.86
CA LEU A 521 -7.07 -31.02 29.62
C LEU A 521 -5.93 -30.09 29.17
N TYR A 522 -5.83 -29.77 27.89
CA TYR A 522 -4.87 -28.80 27.36
C TYR A 522 -5.18 -27.37 27.82
N ASN A 523 -6.44 -26.98 27.93
CA ASN A 523 -6.83 -25.68 28.49
C ASN A 523 -6.55 -25.59 30.00
N GLU A 524 -6.80 -26.66 30.76
CA GLU A 524 -6.42 -26.75 32.19
C GLU A 524 -4.90 -26.58 32.37
N LEU A 525 -4.09 -27.25 31.53
CA LEU A 525 -2.63 -27.11 31.49
C LEU A 525 -2.18 -25.66 31.21
N LEU A 526 -2.75 -25.00 30.19
CA LEU A 526 -2.40 -23.61 29.86
C LEU A 526 -2.72 -22.64 31.02
N GLN A 527 -3.80 -22.88 31.76
CA GLN A 527 -4.09 -22.11 32.97
C GLN A 527 -3.06 -22.35 34.08
N GLU A 528 -2.62 -23.60 34.30
CA GLU A 528 -1.56 -23.93 35.27
C GLU A 528 -0.20 -23.30 34.87
N GLN A 529 0.10 -23.24 33.56
CA GLN A 529 1.29 -22.56 33.03
C GLN A 529 1.26 -21.04 33.25
N GLU A 530 0.19 -20.35 32.86
CA GLU A 530 0.09 -18.89 33.03
C GLU A 530 0.04 -18.49 34.52
N GLN A 531 -0.59 -19.29 35.39
CA GLN A 531 -0.52 -19.09 36.85
C GLN A 531 0.92 -19.23 37.39
N THR A 532 1.65 -20.26 36.95
CA THR A 532 3.06 -20.47 37.34
C THR A 532 3.97 -19.34 36.86
N LYS A 533 3.77 -18.89 35.61
CA LYS A 533 4.47 -17.77 34.98
C LYS A 533 4.20 -16.44 35.69
N LEU A 534 2.94 -16.15 36.02
CA LEU A 534 2.54 -14.98 36.79
C LEU A 534 3.15 -14.99 38.21
N ALA A 535 3.22 -16.17 38.85
CA ALA A 535 3.90 -16.33 40.14
C ALA A 535 5.41 -16.05 40.05
N LYS A 536 6.09 -16.58 39.02
CA LYS A 536 7.52 -16.29 38.74
C LYS A 536 7.77 -14.80 38.48
N GLN A 537 6.91 -14.15 37.70
CA GLN A 537 6.99 -12.70 37.45
C GLN A 537 6.80 -11.90 38.74
N THR A 538 5.75 -12.22 39.51
CA THR A 538 5.48 -11.60 40.82
C THR A 538 6.66 -11.77 41.78
N PHE A 539 7.36 -12.91 41.74
CA PHE A 539 8.54 -13.16 42.57
C PHE A 539 9.71 -12.22 42.23
N GLU A 540 10.07 -12.11 40.95
CA GLU A 540 11.17 -11.21 40.55
C GLU A 540 10.80 -9.73 40.75
N GLU A 541 9.52 -9.35 40.67
CA GLU A 541 9.07 -8.00 41.05
C GLU A 541 9.18 -7.75 42.56
N LEU A 542 8.73 -8.67 43.40
CA LEU A 542 8.84 -8.57 44.87
C LEU A 542 10.31 -8.58 45.32
N LYS A 543 11.16 -9.41 44.70
CA LYS A 543 12.61 -9.47 44.91
C LYS A 543 13.32 -8.19 44.45
N ARG A 544 12.83 -7.54 43.40
CA ARG A 544 13.29 -6.20 42.98
C ARG A 544 12.90 -5.12 44.01
N ASP A 545 11.65 -5.06 44.47
CA ASP A 545 11.20 -4.14 45.53
C ASP A 545 12.00 -4.35 46.84
N PHE A 546 12.25 -5.61 47.20
CA PHE A 546 13.07 -5.99 48.36
C PHE A 546 14.50 -5.43 48.27
N ASN A 547 15.18 -5.64 47.13
CA ASN A 547 16.53 -5.11 46.91
C ASN A 547 16.54 -3.58 46.81
N GLN A 548 15.52 -2.97 46.20
CA GLN A 548 15.37 -1.51 46.15
C GLN A 548 15.20 -0.91 47.55
N LYS A 549 14.44 -1.54 48.44
CA LYS A 549 14.30 -1.13 49.85
C LYS A 549 15.59 -1.28 50.65
N ILE A 550 16.38 -2.32 50.42
CA ILE A 550 17.73 -2.46 51.02
C ILE A 550 18.65 -1.32 50.57
N ASN A 551 18.72 -1.07 49.26
CA ASN A 551 19.54 0.02 48.71
C ASN A 551 19.08 1.38 49.25
N LYS A 552 17.76 1.60 49.35
CA LYS A 552 17.21 2.85 49.88
C LYS A 552 17.56 3.06 51.36
N LEU A 553 17.66 1.98 52.16
CA LEU A 553 18.15 2.06 53.54
C LEU A 553 19.65 2.43 53.61
N ASP A 554 20.47 2.08 52.62
CA ASP A 554 21.87 2.55 52.55
C ASP A 554 21.97 4.01 52.08
N GLU A 555 21.11 4.47 51.17
CA GLU A 555 20.99 5.89 50.82
C GLU A 555 20.62 6.72 52.06
N ILE A 556 19.52 6.37 52.75
CA ILE A 556 19.05 7.02 53.99
C ILE A 556 20.15 7.01 55.06
N LYS A 557 20.85 5.88 55.24
CA LYS A 557 21.98 5.77 56.20
C LYS A 557 23.16 6.67 55.83
N THR A 558 23.45 6.82 54.53
CA THR A 558 24.51 7.71 54.03
C THR A 558 24.12 9.18 54.24
N GLU A 559 22.88 9.55 53.92
CA GLU A 559 22.36 10.90 54.16
C GLU A 559 22.39 11.27 55.66
N ILE A 560 22.01 10.35 56.57
CA ILE A 560 22.05 10.57 58.02
C ILE A 560 23.47 10.56 58.59
N ASN A 561 24.43 9.93 57.91
CA ASN A 561 25.85 10.08 58.25
C ASN A 561 26.42 11.45 57.86
N ASN A 562 25.80 12.14 56.91
CA ASN A 562 26.20 13.49 56.48
C ASN A 562 25.51 14.60 57.30
N LEU A 563 24.51 14.30 58.12
CA LEU A 563 23.89 15.26 59.04
C LEU A 563 24.77 15.51 60.27
N ASN A 564 25.08 16.78 60.53
CA ASN A 564 26.00 17.20 61.60
C ASN A 564 25.41 18.35 62.46
N SER A 565 24.27 18.12 63.12
CA SER A 565 23.76 19.00 64.19
C SER A 565 24.07 18.39 65.56
N GLN A 566 24.58 19.23 66.48
CA GLN A 566 24.78 18.84 67.88
C GLN A 566 23.45 18.80 68.65
N THR A 567 22.51 19.70 68.33
CA THR A 567 21.19 19.78 68.97
C THR A 567 20.37 18.52 68.71
N TYR A 568 20.35 18.04 67.47
CA TYR A 568 19.57 16.86 67.06
C TYR A 568 20.36 15.54 67.10
N HIS A 569 21.52 15.51 67.76
CA HIS A 569 22.40 14.34 67.82
C HIS A 569 21.68 13.05 68.26
N ASN A 570 20.78 13.14 69.24
CA ASN A 570 20.01 12.00 69.73
C ASN A 570 18.95 11.50 68.72
N GLU A 571 18.35 12.38 67.93
CA GLU A 571 17.44 11.98 66.84
C GLU A 571 18.23 11.31 65.69
N ILE A 572 19.40 11.85 65.36
CA ILE A 572 20.33 11.26 64.38
C ILE A 572 20.76 9.84 64.80
N LEU A 573 21.11 9.63 66.08
CA LEU A 573 21.45 8.30 66.60
C LEU A 573 20.25 7.34 66.56
N GLY A 574 19.07 7.78 67.01
CA GLY A 574 17.86 6.97 67.02
C GLY A 574 17.45 6.47 65.62
N LEU A 575 17.60 7.31 64.58
CA LEU A 575 17.36 6.86 63.20
C LEU A 575 18.42 5.89 62.70
N LYS A 576 19.71 6.08 63.04
CA LYS A 576 20.78 5.11 62.70
C LYS A 576 20.49 3.73 63.30
N GLU A 577 19.99 3.67 64.53
CA GLU A 577 19.62 2.43 65.20
C GLU A 577 18.38 1.76 64.59
N GLN A 578 17.32 2.53 64.27
CA GLN A 578 16.15 2.02 63.56
C GLN A 578 16.52 1.46 62.17
N ILE A 579 17.39 2.14 61.41
CA ILE A 579 17.85 1.68 60.09
C ILE A 579 18.67 0.40 60.22
N ASN A 580 19.60 0.32 61.19
CA ASN A 580 20.37 -0.91 61.42
C ASN A 580 19.46 -2.09 61.76
N THR A 581 18.47 -1.88 62.64
CA THR A 581 17.44 -2.89 62.97
C THR A 581 16.68 -3.33 61.72
N LEU A 582 16.20 -2.38 60.90
CA LEU A 582 15.44 -2.71 59.69
C LEU A 582 16.31 -3.43 58.66
N LYS A 583 17.56 -3.02 58.45
CA LYS A 583 18.49 -3.73 57.56
C LYS A 583 18.78 -5.16 58.05
N ASN A 584 18.88 -5.38 59.36
CA ASN A 584 19.02 -6.73 59.91
C ASN A 584 17.77 -7.57 59.61
N ASN A 585 16.55 -7.07 59.82
CA ASN A 585 15.32 -7.77 59.42
C ASN A 585 15.34 -8.21 57.94
N PHE A 586 15.81 -7.34 57.04
CA PHE A 586 15.93 -7.66 55.61
C PHE A 586 17.03 -8.70 55.32
N VAL A 587 18.14 -8.71 56.06
CA VAL A 587 19.17 -9.75 55.94
C VAL A 587 18.65 -11.09 56.46
N ASP A 588 18.03 -11.11 57.64
CA ASP A 588 17.53 -12.31 58.32
C ASP A 588 16.35 -12.96 57.56
N PHE A 589 15.55 -12.17 56.83
CA PHE A 589 14.51 -12.70 55.95
C PHE A 589 15.05 -13.50 54.75
N GLY A 590 16.29 -13.22 54.32
CA GLY A 590 17.04 -14.06 53.39
C GLY A 590 16.37 -14.31 52.04
N ILE A 591 16.04 -13.25 51.28
CA ILE A 591 15.33 -13.35 49.98
C ILE A 591 15.99 -14.31 48.96
N SER A 592 17.31 -14.53 49.05
CA SER A 592 18.05 -15.51 48.23
C SER A 592 17.60 -16.96 48.43
N ASN A 593 16.96 -17.24 49.57
CA ASN A 593 16.56 -18.58 50.01
C ASN A 593 15.05 -18.80 49.81
N LYS A 594 14.37 -17.89 49.11
CA LYS A 594 12.93 -17.90 48.82
C LYS A 594 12.67 -18.25 47.35
N SER A 595 11.50 -18.79 47.04
CA SER A 595 11.02 -19.03 45.68
C SER A 595 9.71 -18.26 45.42
N TYR A 596 9.14 -18.40 44.21
CA TYR A 596 7.82 -17.85 43.89
C TYR A 596 6.68 -18.40 44.77
N GLU A 597 6.90 -19.54 45.44
CA GLU A 597 5.94 -20.12 46.38
C GLU A 597 5.85 -19.27 47.66
N ASN A 598 6.90 -18.50 47.98
CA ASN A 598 6.94 -17.57 49.12
C ASN A 598 6.31 -16.20 48.83
N ASN A 599 5.72 -15.94 47.64
CA ASN A 599 5.23 -14.61 47.24
C ASN A 599 4.31 -13.93 48.28
N TYR A 600 3.47 -14.69 48.98
CA TYR A 600 2.62 -14.16 50.06
C TYR A 600 3.45 -13.70 51.28
N GLU A 601 4.42 -14.51 51.70
CA GLU A 601 5.34 -14.24 52.81
C GLU A 601 6.20 -13.00 52.53
N ILE A 602 6.76 -12.92 51.33
CA ILE A 602 7.58 -11.78 50.87
C ILE A 602 6.73 -10.50 50.84
N LYS A 603 5.50 -10.58 50.33
CA LYS A 603 4.58 -9.43 50.25
C LYS A 603 4.10 -8.95 51.62
N ALA A 604 3.94 -9.85 52.60
CA ALA A 604 3.68 -9.47 53.99
C ALA A 604 4.90 -8.76 54.60
N PHE A 605 6.09 -9.36 54.51
CA PHE A 605 7.33 -8.78 55.02
C PHE A 605 7.60 -7.36 54.46
N LEU A 606 7.41 -7.17 53.15
CA LEU A 606 7.60 -5.89 52.45
C LEU A 606 6.57 -4.82 52.79
N LYS A 607 5.43 -5.21 53.37
CA LYS A 607 4.37 -4.32 53.87
C LYS A 607 4.61 -3.91 55.32
N ASP A 608 5.14 -4.81 56.14
CA ASP A 608 5.33 -4.54 57.57
C ASP A 608 6.65 -3.79 57.84
N ASN A 609 7.67 -3.95 56.98
CA ASN A 609 8.96 -3.25 57.07
C ASN A 609 8.99 -1.96 56.21
N LEU A 610 8.19 -0.94 56.59
CA LEU A 610 7.99 0.30 55.82
C LEU A 610 9.16 1.30 55.88
N VAL A 611 10.04 1.26 54.87
CA VAL A 611 11.12 2.24 54.67
C VAL A 611 10.61 3.71 54.62
N VAL A 612 9.42 3.93 54.06
CA VAL A 612 8.78 5.27 53.93
C VAL A 612 8.64 6.01 55.27
N ASN A 613 8.50 5.28 56.39
CA ASN A 613 8.45 5.92 57.70
C ASN A 613 9.80 6.56 58.08
N LEU A 614 10.92 5.92 57.72
CA LEU A 614 12.27 6.44 57.95
C LEU A 614 12.60 7.58 56.99
N GLU A 615 12.09 7.55 55.75
CA GLU A 615 12.20 8.66 54.80
C GLU A 615 11.48 9.91 55.32
N ASN A 616 10.25 9.75 55.83
CA ASN A 616 9.49 10.86 56.40
C ASN A 616 10.15 11.44 57.66
N GLN A 617 10.65 10.58 58.56
CA GLN A 617 11.39 11.03 59.75
C GLN A 617 12.72 11.72 59.37
N LEU A 618 13.43 11.22 58.36
CA LEU A 618 14.64 11.87 57.83
C LEU A 618 14.32 13.23 57.21
N ASN A 619 13.25 13.36 56.43
CA ASN A 619 12.87 14.63 55.83
C ASN A 619 12.44 15.66 56.88
N LEU A 620 11.68 15.25 57.91
CA LEU A 620 11.37 16.10 59.06
C LEU A 620 12.62 16.49 59.87
N LEU A 621 13.60 15.60 60.00
CA LEU A 621 14.88 15.90 60.67
C LEU A 621 15.76 16.84 59.84
N LYS A 622 15.80 16.67 58.51
CA LYS A 622 16.43 17.64 57.60
C LYS A 622 15.75 18.99 57.66
N GLU A 623 14.42 19.04 57.75
CA GLU A 623 13.66 20.29 57.88
C GLU A 623 13.95 20.97 59.22
N LYS A 624 14.02 20.23 60.34
CA LYS A 624 14.48 20.74 61.64
C LYS A 624 15.89 21.34 61.56
N ILE A 625 16.85 20.61 61.00
CA ILE A 625 18.26 21.04 60.89
C ILE A 625 18.39 22.22 59.91
N ALA A 626 17.68 22.20 58.78
CA ALA A 626 17.65 23.32 57.84
C ALA A 626 17.08 24.58 58.52
N ASN A 627 16.00 24.47 59.29
CA ASN A 627 15.46 25.59 60.07
C ASN A 627 16.39 26.05 61.21
N GLU A 628 17.34 25.20 61.65
CA GLU A 628 18.41 25.57 62.59
C GLU A 628 19.55 26.37 61.90
N GLU A 629 19.82 26.10 60.61
CA GLU A 629 20.82 26.83 59.80
C GLU A 629 20.24 28.04 59.02
N THR A 630 18.94 28.04 58.69
CA THR A 630 18.30 29.12 57.91
C THR A 630 17.74 30.25 58.77
N ALA A 631 18.63 30.91 59.49
CA ALA A 631 18.50 32.36 59.75
C ALA A 631 18.82 33.18 58.47
N ASN A 632 18.41 32.68 57.31
CA ASN A 632 18.64 33.22 55.97
C ASN A 632 17.34 33.02 55.15
N PRO A 633 16.86 34.04 54.42
CA PRO A 633 15.47 34.05 53.97
C PRO A 633 15.22 33.14 52.76
N THR A 634 14.19 32.29 52.86
CA THR A 634 13.57 31.58 51.74
C THR A 634 12.83 32.56 50.82
N ASN A 635 13.59 33.30 50.02
CA ASN A 635 13.09 34.32 49.10
C ASN A 635 12.38 33.71 47.86
N ASN A 636 11.20 33.13 48.12
CA ASN A 636 10.13 32.92 47.15
C ASN A 636 9.44 34.24 46.74
N ASN A 637 9.93 35.39 47.21
CA ASN A 637 9.49 36.70 46.80
C ASN A 637 9.66 36.90 45.28
N GLU A 638 8.58 37.32 44.63
CA GLU A 638 8.51 37.59 43.20
C GLU A 638 9.35 38.81 42.83
N LEU A 639 10.23 38.67 41.84
CA LEU A 639 11.24 39.67 41.47
C LEU A 639 10.75 40.59 40.33
N SER A 640 11.24 41.82 40.27
CA SER A 640 11.23 42.63 39.05
C SER A 640 12.32 42.17 38.07
N LEU A 641 12.24 42.59 36.81
CA LEU A 641 13.27 42.25 35.81
C LEU A 641 14.66 42.83 36.15
N SER A 642 14.75 43.95 36.90
CA SER A 642 16.05 44.45 37.38
C SER A 642 16.67 43.48 38.36
N GLU A 643 15.92 43.09 39.41
CA GLU A 643 16.42 42.18 40.45
C GLU A 643 16.84 40.80 39.89
N VAL A 644 16.24 40.36 38.79
CA VAL A 644 16.65 39.16 38.04
C VAL A 644 18.01 39.37 37.35
N GLU A 645 18.21 40.48 36.65
CA GLU A 645 19.48 40.83 36.01
C GLU A 645 20.60 41.08 37.03
N ASP A 646 20.30 41.81 38.11
CA ASP A 646 21.20 42.04 39.24
C ASP A 646 21.61 40.72 39.91
N TYR A 647 20.68 39.75 40.04
CA TYR A 647 21.00 38.42 40.57
C TYR A 647 21.95 37.62 39.64
N TYR A 648 21.72 37.62 38.32
CA TYR A 648 22.66 37.00 37.37
C TYR A 648 24.04 37.69 37.38
N ALA A 649 24.08 39.03 37.46
CA ALA A 649 25.33 39.79 37.48
C ALA A 649 26.19 39.48 38.73
N ASN A 650 25.54 39.29 39.89
CA ASN A 650 26.23 38.93 41.13
C ASN A 650 26.57 37.43 41.26
N ASN A 651 26.01 36.56 40.39
CA ASN A 651 26.22 35.10 40.43
C ASN A 651 26.63 34.55 39.04
N PRO A 652 27.83 34.89 38.53
CA PRO A 652 28.24 34.58 37.15
C PRO A 652 28.43 33.08 36.85
N ASN A 653 28.41 32.22 37.87
CA ASN A 653 28.38 30.76 37.77
C ASN A 653 26.98 30.21 37.44
N ILE A 654 25.91 31.01 37.58
CA ILE A 654 24.55 30.63 37.21
C ILE A 654 24.40 30.79 35.70
N THR A 655 23.85 29.76 35.06
CA THR A 655 23.62 29.75 33.61
C THR A 655 22.35 30.55 33.28
N LYS A 656 22.47 31.50 32.36
CA LYS A 656 21.38 32.37 31.89
C LYS A 656 20.99 31.98 30.46
N PHE A 657 19.70 32.04 30.13
CA PHE A 657 19.25 31.82 28.75
C PHE A 657 19.70 32.98 27.84
N ASN A 658 20.82 32.77 27.14
CA ASN A 658 21.54 33.80 26.40
C ASN A 658 21.04 33.90 24.94
N ASN A 659 19.81 34.40 24.76
CA ASN A 659 19.17 34.57 23.45
C ASN A 659 19.86 35.67 22.62
N GLN A 660 20.85 35.28 21.82
CA GLN A 660 21.69 36.20 21.06
C GLN A 660 21.05 36.61 19.72
N PRO A 661 21.22 37.88 19.28
CA PRO A 661 20.85 38.30 17.94
C PRO A 661 21.80 37.70 16.89
N ARG A 662 21.32 37.59 15.65
CA ARG A 662 22.13 37.14 14.51
C ARG A 662 23.38 38.01 14.30
N ASN A 663 24.51 37.37 14.08
CA ASN A 663 25.77 38.02 13.78
C ASN A 663 25.78 38.52 12.32
N LYS A 664 25.71 39.85 12.14
CA LYS A 664 25.70 40.49 10.82
C LYS A 664 26.93 40.21 9.97
N ALA A 665 28.06 39.78 10.57
CA ALA A 665 29.26 39.37 9.83
C ALA A 665 29.16 37.95 9.22
N ASN A 666 28.14 37.16 9.60
CA ASN A 666 27.86 35.85 9.04
C ASN A 666 26.74 35.86 7.98
N GLU A 667 25.93 36.93 7.94
CA GLU A 667 24.88 37.11 6.93
C GLU A 667 25.46 37.08 5.50
N LEU A 668 24.75 36.43 4.58
CA LEU A 668 24.94 36.64 3.15
C LEU A 668 24.08 37.83 2.66
N ASN A 669 24.47 38.47 1.55
CA ASN A 669 23.94 39.78 1.17
C ASN A 669 22.53 39.73 0.56
N THR A 670 22.23 38.67 -0.19
CA THR A 670 20.98 38.47 -0.94
C THR A 670 20.46 37.05 -0.79
N ASN A 671 19.16 36.83 -1.02
CA ASN A 671 18.56 35.50 -1.11
C ASN A 671 19.29 34.61 -2.16
N LEU A 672 19.83 35.23 -3.22
CA LEU A 672 20.63 34.58 -4.25
C LEU A 672 21.93 33.99 -3.70
N ASP A 673 22.64 34.72 -2.83
CA ASP A 673 23.88 34.23 -2.22
C ASP A 673 23.63 32.98 -1.35
N TYR A 674 22.53 32.95 -0.59
CA TYR A 674 22.10 31.75 0.15
C TYR A 674 21.80 30.59 -0.80
N TYR A 675 21.12 30.84 -1.92
CA TYR A 675 20.87 29.81 -2.94
C TYR A 675 22.16 29.28 -3.57
N THR A 676 23.09 30.14 -3.96
CA THR A 676 24.39 29.72 -4.51
C THR A 676 25.21 28.95 -3.47
N SER A 677 25.20 29.36 -2.20
CA SER A 677 25.86 28.63 -1.09
C SER A 677 25.29 27.22 -0.85
N ILE A 678 24.06 26.95 -1.32
CA ILE A 678 23.44 25.62 -1.31
C ILE A 678 23.76 24.90 -2.64
N LEU A 679 23.34 25.47 -3.78
CA LEU A 679 23.45 24.87 -5.12
C LEU A 679 24.88 24.45 -5.46
N SER A 680 25.90 25.23 -5.08
CA SER A 680 27.30 24.90 -5.34
C SER A 680 27.74 23.55 -4.77
N ARG A 681 27.07 23.04 -3.72
CA ARG A 681 27.32 21.71 -3.13
C ARG A 681 26.14 20.75 -3.20
N THR A 682 25.14 21.01 -4.05
CA THR A 682 23.87 20.28 -4.10
C THR A 682 23.55 19.76 -5.50
N PHE A 683 23.16 18.50 -5.58
CA PHE A 683 22.91 17.75 -6.81
C PHE A 683 21.51 17.10 -6.79
N SER A 684 20.97 16.81 -7.97
CA SER A 684 19.83 15.88 -8.08
C SER A 684 20.31 14.53 -8.60
N PHE A 685 19.91 13.46 -7.91
CA PHE A 685 19.96 12.11 -8.44
C PHE A 685 18.53 11.66 -8.72
N LEU A 686 18.24 11.33 -9.98
CA LEU A 686 17.03 10.60 -10.37
C LEU A 686 17.44 9.19 -10.78
N TRP A 687 16.58 8.20 -10.55
CA TRP A 687 16.81 6.84 -11.02
C TRP A 687 15.49 6.17 -11.41
N ASN A 688 15.59 5.14 -12.26
CA ASN A 688 14.46 4.27 -12.58
C ASN A 688 14.64 2.85 -12.03
N PHE A 689 13.51 2.27 -11.65
CA PHE A 689 13.36 0.83 -11.53
C PHE A 689 12.62 0.34 -12.77
N LYS A 690 13.17 -0.67 -13.44
CA LYS A 690 12.37 -1.48 -14.37
C LYS A 690 11.55 -2.43 -13.50
N LYS A 691 10.27 -2.13 -13.26
CA LYS A 691 9.38 -3.08 -12.56
C LYS A 691 9.18 -4.28 -13.48
N VAL A 692 9.96 -5.35 -13.27
CA VAL A 692 9.76 -6.62 -13.96
C VAL A 692 8.54 -7.32 -13.36
N ASP A 693 7.45 -7.29 -14.11
CA ASP A 693 6.28 -8.14 -13.90
C ASP A 693 6.45 -9.35 -14.83
N GLU A 694 6.78 -10.51 -14.25
CA GLU A 694 7.09 -11.74 -15.00
C GLU A 694 5.89 -12.26 -15.82
N ASN A 695 4.69 -11.74 -15.57
CA ASN A 695 3.45 -12.08 -16.26
C ASN A 695 3.15 -11.14 -17.45
N LYS A 696 3.99 -10.12 -17.69
CA LYS A 696 3.83 -9.14 -18.78
C LYS A 696 4.96 -9.26 -19.80
N PRO A 697 4.68 -8.99 -21.10
CA PRO A 697 5.72 -8.98 -22.11
C PRO A 697 6.76 -7.88 -21.82
N ALA A 698 7.98 -8.05 -22.34
CA ALA A 698 9.16 -7.31 -21.88
C ALA A 698 9.04 -5.78 -22.02
N ASP A 699 8.23 -5.33 -22.97
CA ASP A 699 7.87 -3.97 -23.37
C ASP A 699 6.71 -3.34 -22.58
N GLU A 700 5.86 -4.13 -21.91
CA GLU A 700 4.82 -3.63 -20.98
C GLU A 700 5.37 -3.30 -19.57
N ASN A 701 6.65 -3.54 -19.31
CA ASN A 701 7.27 -3.29 -18.01
C ASN A 701 7.51 -1.79 -17.78
N LEU A 702 6.65 -1.17 -16.97
CA LEU A 702 6.73 0.26 -16.64
C LEU A 702 8.02 0.61 -15.89
N ASN A 703 8.76 1.58 -16.44
CA ASN A 703 9.85 2.26 -15.73
C ASN A 703 9.25 3.27 -14.75
N PHE A 704 9.42 3.04 -13.44
CA PHE A 704 9.05 4.02 -12.43
C PHE A 704 10.26 4.90 -12.09
N TYR A 705 10.13 6.21 -12.31
CA TYR A 705 11.16 7.19 -11.97
C TYR A 705 10.93 7.77 -10.58
N THR A 706 11.98 7.75 -9.77
CA THR A 706 12.05 8.47 -8.48
C THR A 706 13.35 9.27 -8.41
N GLY A 707 13.54 10.02 -7.34
CA GLY A 707 14.77 10.76 -7.10
C GLY A 707 14.67 11.71 -5.92
N GLY A 708 15.76 12.39 -5.65
CA GLY A 708 15.85 13.36 -4.56
C GLY A 708 16.98 14.36 -4.75
N THR A 709 17.08 15.24 -3.76
CA THR A 709 18.17 16.21 -3.63
C THR A 709 19.21 15.67 -2.66
N PHE A 710 20.48 15.79 -3.03
CA PHE A 710 21.64 15.31 -2.27
C PHE A 710 22.67 16.43 -2.18
N TRP A 711 23.38 16.56 -1.07
CA TRP A 711 24.38 17.62 -0.88
C TRP A 711 25.65 17.10 -0.24
N ILE A 712 26.81 17.69 -0.54
CA ILE A 712 28.07 17.29 0.09
C ILE A 712 28.03 17.66 1.57
N LEU A 713 27.89 16.63 2.40
CA LEU A 713 28.02 16.69 3.84
C LEU A 713 29.50 16.74 4.19
N ASP A 714 30.29 15.81 3.66
CA ASP A 714 31.67 15.54 4.06
C ASP A 714 32.42 14.82 2.92
N TYR A 715 33.76 14.74 2.99
CA TYR A 715 34.54 13.97 2.03
C TYR A 715 35.88 13.49 2.62
N LYS A 716 36.46 12.49 1.97
CA LYS A 716 37.87 12.12 2.08
C LYS A 716 38.55 12.32 0.73
N HIS A 717 39.59 13.15 0.70
CA HIS A 717 40.57 13.14 -0.38
C HIS A 717 41.46 11.90 -0.24
N ILE A 718 41.64 11.16 -1.35
CA ILE A 718 42.43 9.92 -1.37
C ILE A 718 43.80 10.20 -1.99
N GLU A 719 43.80 10.66 -3.24
CA GLU A 719 44.97 11.10 -4.00
C GLU A 719 44.49 11.93 -5.21
N ASN A 720 45.33 12.81 -5.76
CA ASN A 720 45.06 13.52 -7.03
C ASN A 720 43.63 14.12 -7.10
N ASN A 721 42.81 13.69 -8.07
CA ASN A 721 41.39 14.07 -8.20
C ASN A 721 40.41 12.95 -7.76
N LYS A 722 40.85 12.04 -6.88
CA LYS A 722 40.06 10.92 -6.34
C LYS A 722 39.54 11.22 -4.93
N TYR A 723 38.24 11.02 -4.76
CA TYR A 723 37.52 11.33 -3.54
C TYR A 723 36.57 10.20 -3.15
N LYS A 724 36.40 9.99 -1.84
CA LYS A 724 35.20 9.39 -1.27
C LYS A 724 34.35 10.51 -0.70
N ILE A 725 33.27 10.86 -1.39
CA ILE A 725 32.34 11.92 -1.01
C ILE A 725 31.21 11.28 -0.20
N PHE A 726 30.75 11.95 0.86
CA PHE A 726 29.59 11.56 1.64
C PHE A 726 28.49 12.60 1.42
N LEU A 727 27.37 12.16 0.86
CA LEU A 727 26.25 13.02 0.50
C LEU A 727 25.12 12.87 1.53
N GLY A 728 24.70 13.97 2.12
CA GLY A 728 23.50 14.03 2.96
C GLY A 728 22.21 14.08 2.12
N THR A 729 21.16 13.41 2.59
CA THR A 729 19.79 13.47 2.04
C THR A 729 18.76 13.00 3.09
N ASN A 730 17.49 12.81 2.73
CA ASN A 730 16.50 12.18 3.61
C ASN A 730 16.66 10.66 3.65
N TYR A 731 16.28 10.03 4.77
CA TYR A 731 16.12 8.57 4.87
C TYR A 731 15.20 8.05 3.76
N HIS A 732 14.04 8.67 3.57
CA HIS A 732 13.07 8.20 2.57
C HIS A 732 13.52 8.36 1.11
N VAL A 733 14.57 9.15 0.85
CA VAL A 733 15.24 9.23 -0.45
C VAL A 733 16.26 8.10 -0.58
N ALA A 734 17.19 7.96 0.39
CA ALA A 734 18.22 6.94 0.37
C ALA A 734 17.65 5.50 0.40
N VAL A 735 16.59 5.25 1.17
CA VAL A 735 15.94 3.93 1.29
C VAL A 735 15.34 3.43 -0.03
N ASN A 736 15.10 4.33 -0.99
CA ASN A 736 14.61 4.01 -2.32
C ASN A 736 15.75 3.88 -3.37
N LEU A 737 17.01 4.14 -3.01
CA LEU A 737 18.14 4.15 -3.95
C LEU A 737 18.48 2.76 -4.49
N LEU A 738 18.43 1.74 -3.63
CA LEU A 738 18.47 0.30 -3.95
C LEU A 738 19.57 -0.08 -4.97
N THR A 739 20.83 0.10 -4.58
CA THR A 739 21.97 -0.20 -5.46
C THR A 739 22.55 -1.60 -5.22
N PRO A 740 23.12 -2.26 -6.25
CA PRO A 740 23.85 -3.52 -6.07
C PRO A 740 25.01 -3.44 -5.06
N ASN A 741 25.53 -2.23 -4.82
CA ASN A 741 26.74 -1.94 -4.05
C ASN A 741 26.46 -1.40 -2.63
N ASP A 742 25.20 -1.37 -2.19
CA ASP A 742 24.82 -0.96 -0.82
C ASP A 742 25.49 -1.83 0.26
N TYR A 743 25.69 -1.29 1.46
CA TYR A 743 26.22 -2.06 2.59
C TYR A 743 25.26 -3.20 2.99
N LYS A 744 25.79 -4.31 3.51
CA LYS A 744 25.08 -5.59 3.70
C LYS A 744 23.76 -5.42 4.47
N GLU A 745 23.82 -4.62 5.52
CA GLU A 745 22.72 -4.24 6.43
C GLU A 745 21.64 -3.38 5.78
N TYR A 746 21.94 -2.68 4.67
CA TYR A 746 20.99 -1.86 3.92
C TYR A 746 20.53 -2.51 2.60
N LYS A 747 21.04 -3.69 2.24
CA LYS A 747 20.57 -4.46 1.08
C LYS A 747 19.18 -5.03 1.34
N GLN A 748 18.18 -4.49 0.66
CA GLN A 748 16.80 -4.97 0.76
C GLN A 748 16.56 -6.14 -0.21
N PRO A 749 16.03 -7.30 0.22
CA PRO A 749 15.97 -8.52 -0.60
C PRO A 749 14.81 -8.53 -1.63
N ILE A 750 14.28 -7.35 -1.98
CA ILE A 750 13.12 -7.18 -2.88
C ILE A 750 13.58 -7.35 -4.33
N LYS A 751 13.54 -8.60 -4.82
CA LYS A 751 14.14 -9.08 -6.08
C LYS A 751 13.90 -8.23 -7.34
N ASN A 752 12.81 -7.47 -7.42
CA ASN A 752 12.35 -6.81 -8.66
C ASN A 752 12.42 -5.27 -8.61
N LYS A 753 13.29 -4.67 -7.76
CA LYS A 753 13.41 -3.20 -7.57
C LYS A 753 14.86 -2.66 -7.48
N THR A 754 15.82 -3.16 -8.24
CA THR A 754 17.12 -2.46 -8.39
C THR A 754 16.97 -1.17 -9.19
N ALA A 755 17.78 -0.16 -8.89
CA ALA A 755 18.00 0.94 -9.83
C ALA A 755 18.70 0.40 -11.10
N ASN A 756 18.25 0.82 -12.29
CA ASN A 756 18.78 0.33 -13.57
C ASN A 756 19.45 1.43 -14.40
N GLN A 757 18.99 2.67 -14.26
CA GLN A 757 19.64 3.87 -14.81
C GLN A 757 19.59 4.97 -13.75
N MET A 758 20.66 5.74 -13.64
CA MET A 758 20.75 6.88 -12.74
C MET A 758 21.16 8.13 -13.51
N LEU A 759 20.41 9.20 -13.36
CA LEU A 759 20.66 10.51 -13.96
C LEU A 759 21.14 11.47 -12.87
N LEU A 760 22.36 11.97 -13.02
CA LEU A 760 22.90 13.05 -12.19
C LEU A 760 22.62 14.38 -12.89
N SER A 761 22.00 15.33 -12.18
CA SER A 761 21.69 16.68 -12.68
C SER A 761 22.30 17.75 -11.78
N VAL A 762 22.92 18.76 -12.39
CA VAL A 762 23.63 19.86 -11.73
C VAL A 762 23.20 21.20 -12.35
N ASN A 763 22.80 22.17 -11.54
CA ASN A 763 22.40 23.47 -12.05
C ASN A 763 23.59 24.34 -12.53
N ARG A 764 23.33 25.26 -13.46
CA ARG A 764 24.36 26.13 -14.05
C ARG A 764 24.82 27.30 -13.16
N ALA A 765 24.12 27.58 -12.07
CA ALA A 765 24.48 28.61 -11.09
C ALA A 765 25.83 28.41 -10.40
N ILE A 766 26.40 27.20 -10.48
CA ILE A 766 27.75 26.88 -9.97
C ILE A 766 28.86 27.56 -10.83
N ILE A 767 28.53 28.04 -12.04
CA ILE A 767 29.42 28.89 -12.85
C ILE A 767 28.92 30.34 -12.90
N ASP A 768 27.63 30.57 -13.13
CA ASP A 768 27.03 31.91 -13.18
C ASP A 768 25.81 32.00 -12.24
N PRO A 769 26.00 32.47 -11.00
CA PRO A 769 24.93 32.64 -10.01
C PRO A 769 23.71 33.40 -10.52
N ASN A 770 23.88 34.35 -11.43
CA ASN A 770 22.77 35.17 -11.96
C ASN A 770 21.83 34.37 -12.88
N ASN A 771 22.23 33.16 -13.29
CA ASN A 771 21.62 32.34 -14.33
C ASN A 771 20.99 31.04 -13.79
N ILE A 772 20.52 31.03 -12.54
CA ILE A 772 19.83 29.90 -11.89
C ILE A 772 18.75 29.24 -12.77
N ASP A 773 18.02 30.04 -13.57
CA ASP A 773 16.90 29.56 -14.39
C ASP A 773 17.32 28.88 -15.71
N GLN A 774 18.62 28.72 -15.96
CA GLN A 774 19.12 27.94 -17.10
C GLN A 774 18.82 26.44 -16.92
N PRO A 775 18.66 25.68 -18.02
CA PRO A 775 18.55 24.23 -17.96
C PRO A 775 19.72 23.58 -17.23
N ASN A 776 19.41 22.65 -16.34
CA ASN A 776 20.40 21.83 -15.63
C ASN A 776 21.27 21.04 -16.64
N VAL A 777 22.53 20.80 -16.26
CA VAL A 777 23.43 19.91 -16.99
C VAL A 777 23.28 18.51 -16.39
N ASN A 778 22.89 17.56 -17.22
CA ASN A 778 22.56 16.21 -16.79
C ASN A 778 23.40 15.18 -17.58
N ILE A 779 23.81 14.09 -16.92
CA ILE A 779 24.37 12.88 -17.55
C ILE A 779 23.77 11.62 -16.91
N PHE A 780 23.74 10.53 -17.67
CA PHE A 780 23.50 9.21 -17.08
C PHE A 780 24.80 8.66 -16.49
N LEU A 781 24.80 8.30 -15.22
CA LEU A 781 25.97 7.74 -14.56
C LEU A 781 26.13 6.23 -14.88
N PRO A 782 27.35 5.76 -15.16
CA PRO A 782 27.64 4.32 -15.18
C PRO A 782 27.61 3.76 -13.76
N GLU A 783 27.30 2.47 -13.61
CA GLU A 783 27.08 1.81 -12.31
C GLU A 783 28.24 1.98 -11.30
N LYS A 784 29.48 2.00 -11.78
CA LYS A 784 30.68 2.25 -10.95
C LYS A 784 30.71 3.62 -10.25
N PHE A 785 29.94 4.58 -10.75
CA PHE A 785 29.78 5.93 -10.18
C PHE A 785 28.41 6.11 -9.52
N TRP A 786 27.64 5.06 -9.26
CA TRP A 786 26.43 5.20 -8.44
C TRP A 786 26.82 5.34 -6.96
N PRO A 787 26.27 6.31 -6.21
CA PRO A 787 26.41 6.35 -4.76
C PRO A 787 25.69 5.16 -4.13
N LYS A 788 26.17 4.70 -2.98
CA LYS A 788 25.61 3.57 -2.21
C LYS A 788 25.17 4.02 -0.81
N THR A 789 24.15 3.40 -0.26
CA THR A 789 23.65 3.70 1.10
C THR A 789 24.73 3.39 2.14
N PHE A 790 25.25 4.42 2.81
CA PHE A 790 26.34 4.32 3.81
C PHE A 790 25.84 4.34 5.24
N TRP A 791 24.84 5.18 5.52
CA TRP A 791 24.17 5.23 6.81
C TRP A 791 22.71 5.67 6.67
N LEU A 792 21.82 5.01 7.40
CA LEU A 792 20.42 5.38 7.56
C LEU A 792 20.15 5.71 9.03
N ALA A 793 19.47 6.82 9.32
CA ALA A 793 19.04 7.17 10.67
C ALA A 793 17.81 6.36 11.13
N SER A 794 17.87 5.04 10.99
CA SER A 794 16.87 4.06 11.43
C SER A 794 17.38 3.23 12.59
N ASN A 795 16.54 2.96 13.59
CA ASN A 795 16.89 2.16 14.78
C ASN A 795 18.20 2.60 15.47
N PHE A 796 18.45 3.92 15.49
CA PHE A 796 19.72 4.54 15.90
C PHE A 796 19.81 4.85 17.40
N MET A 797 18.79 4.48 18.18
CA MET A 797 18.73 4.59 19.64
C MET A 797 18.68 3.20 20.30
N ASN A 798 19.09 3.11 21.56
CA ASN A 798 19.00 1.88 22.35
C ASN A 798 17.53 1.53 22.73
N GLU A 799 17.34 0.36 23.33
CA GLU A 799 16.03 -0.12 23.76
C GLU A 799 15.31 0.84 24.72
N LYS A 800 16.04 1.50 25.65
CA LYS A 800 15.46 2.47 26.61
C LYS A 800 14.79 3.66 25.93
N ALA A 801 15.30 4.06 24.76
CA ALA A 801 14.87 5.24 24.00
C ALA A 801 14.18 4.92 22.67
N SER A 802 14.01 3.63 22.34
CA SER A 802 13.22 3.16 21.21
C SER A 802 11.74 3.53 21.36
N ILE A 803 10.99 3.42 20.26
CA ILE A 803 9.53 3.64 20.28
C ILE A 803 8.84 2.33 20.73
N PRO A 804 8.04 2.32 21.81
CA PRO A 804 7.46 1.09 22.35
C PRO A 804 6.63 0.31 21.33
N ASN A 805 6.84 -1.01 21.27
CA ASN A 805 6.19 -1.94 20.36
C ASN A 805 6.42 -1.62 18.86
N GLN A 806 7.55 -1.00 18.48
CA GLN A 806 7.88 -0.67 17.08
C GLN A 806 9.30 -1.15 16.72
N ASP A 807 9.37 -2.24 15.96
CA ASP A 807 10.63 -2.86 15.51
C ASP A 807 11.45 -1.98 14.54
N LEU A 808 10.81 -0.96 13.94
CA LEU A 808 11.44 -0.07 12.96
C LEU A 808 10.96 1.39 13.12
N TYR A 809 11.89 2.27 13.48
CA TYR A 809 11.68 3.72 13.57
C TYR A 809 12.81 4.49 12.90
N PHE A 810 12.58 5.75 12.50
CA PHE A 810 13.55 6.55 11.76
C PHE A 810 13.48 8.05 12.06
N ALA A 811 14.62 8.73 12.10
CA ALA A 811 14.70 10.15 11.78
C ALA A 811 14.91 10.28 10.27
N ASP A 812 14.33 11.29 9.61
CA ASP A 812 14.31 11.33 8.14
C ASP A 812 15.58 11.96 7.54
N PHE A 813 16.73 11.36 7.85
CA PHE A 813 18.05 11.74 7.36
C PHE A 813 18.89 10.49 7.04
N ALA A 814 19.74 10.60 6.04
CA ALA A 814 20.65 9.53 5.61
C ALA A 814 21.90 10.11 4.95
N VAL A 815 22.93 9.27 4.89
CA VAL A 815 24.18 9.54 4.18
C VAL A 815 24.46 8.42 3.17
N VAL A 816 24.80 8.82 1.95
CA VAL A 816 25.26 7.90 0.90
C VAL A 816 26.73 8.15 0.59
N GLU A 817 27.51 7.07 0.41
CA GLU A 817 28.91 7.14 0.02
C GLU A 817 29.03 7.10 -1.49
N TRP A 818 29.81 8.02 -2.05
CA TRP A 818 30.08 8.16 -3.47
C TRP A 818 31.59 8.15 -3.72
N ASN A 819 32.10 7.08 -4.33
CA ASN A 819 33.50 7.00 -4.74
C ASN A 819 33.61 7.54 -6.16
N ILE A 820 34.54 8.48 -6.37
CA ILE A 820 34.65 9.20 -7.64
C ILE A 820 36.09 9.59 -7.96
N ASP A 821 36.44 9.45 -9.24
CA ASP A 821 37.62 10.06 -9.85
C ASP A 821 37.11 11.15 -10.81
N LEU A 822 37.45 12.41 -10.53
CA LEU A 822 36.95 13.54 -11.33
C LEU A 822 37.63 13.62 -12.71
N ASP A 823 38.82 13.04 -12.90
CA ASP A 823 39.46 12.98 -14.22
C ASP A 823 38.84 11.88 -15.08
N GLU A 824 38.54 10.72 -14.49
CA GLU A 824 37.79 9.67 -15.17
C GLU A 824 36.35 10.12 -15.53
N LEU A 825 35.72 10.93 -14.67
CA LEU A 825 34.40 11.50 -14.98
C LEU A 825 34.45 12.55 -16.10
N LYS A 826 35.48 13.42 -16.18
CA LYS A 826 35.61 14.41 -17.28
C LYS A 826 35.60 13.77 -18.66
N GLU A 827 36.22 12.60 -18.78
CA GLU A 827 36.34 11.86 -20.04
C GLU A 827 35.17 10.88 -20.31
N TYR A 828 34.20 10.76 -19.41
CA TYR A 828 33.05 9.87 -19.56
C TYR A 828 32.07 10.32 -20.66
N TYR A 829 31.48 9.35 -21.34
CA TYR A 829 30.29 9.52 -22.17
C TYR A 829 29.46 8.22 -22.14
N ASN A 830 28.14 8.31 -22.32
CA ASN A 830 27.28 7.14 -22.47
C ASN A 830 27.29 6.65 -23.94
N PRO A 831 27.89 5.49 -24.28
CA PRO A 831 27.99 5.02 -25.66
C PRO A 831 26.65 4.58 -26.28
N GLN A 832 25.60 4.37 -25.47
CA GLN A 832 24.25 4.06 -25.96
C GLN A 832 23.51 5.31 -26.47
N LEU A 833 23.88 6.50 -25.97
CA LEU A 833 23.27 7.78 -26.33
C LEU A 833 24.15 8.61 -27.27
N ALA A 834 25.47 8.49 -27.12
CA ALA A 834 26.47 9.23 -27.89
C ALA A 834 27.20 8.31 -28.88
N THR A 835 26.56 8.04 -30.01
CA THR A 835 27.05 7.13 -31.06
C THR A 835 27.86 7.82 -32.16
N THR A 836 27.90 9.16 -32.19
CA THR A 836 28.66 9.96 -33.17
C THR A 836 29.72 10.82 -32.48
N ALA A 837 30.81 11.15 -33.18
CA ALA A 837 31.93 11.91 -32.59
C ALA A 837 31.50 13.26 -31.96
N GLU A 838 30.54 13.97 -32.57
CA GLU A 838 29.99 15.23 -32.03
C GLU A 838 29.04 15.00 -30.84
N ALA A 839 28.32 13.87 -30.79
CA ALA A 839 27.54 13.49 -29.60
C ALA A 839 28.45 13.08 -28.43
N ILE A 840 29.53 12.33 -28.70
CA ILE A 840 30.56 11.93 -27.72
C ILE A 840 31.21 13.18 -27.12
N LYS A 841 31.61 14.13 -27.97
CA LYS A 841 32.18 15.42 -27.56
C LYS A 841 31.20 16.22 -26.67
N LYS A 842 29.92 16.28 -27.03
CA LYS A 842 28.88 16.95 -26.23
C LYS A 842 28.64 16.27 -24.87
N GLU A 843 28.67 14.95 -24.82
CA GLU A 843 28.47 14.21 -23.56
C GLU A 843 29.69 14.34 -22.63
N LYS A 844 30.92 14.25 -23.17
CA LYS A 844 32.15 14.58 -22.41
C LYS A 844 32.13 16.03 -21.88
N GLN A 845 31.67 17.00 -22.67
CA GLN A 845 31.51 18.38 -22.21
C GLN A 845 30.52 18.52 -21.04
N ARG A 846 29.43 17.73 -21.02
CA ARG A 846 28.50 17.65 -19.87
C ARG A 846 29.14 16.97 -18.66
N ALA A 847 29.86 15.86 -18.87
CA ALA A 847 30.51 15.12 -17.79
C ALA A 847 31.64 15.93 -17.13
N ALA A 848 32.45 16.64 -17.92
CA ALA A 848 33.45 17.58 -17.43
C ALA A 848 32.84 18.79 -16.67
N PHE A 849 31.70 19.32 -17.14
CA PHE A 849 30.94 20.34 -16.39
C PHE A 849 30.48 19.80 -15.02
N ILE A 850 29.98 18.57 -14.97
CA ILE A 850 29.51 17.95 -13.72
C ILE A 850 30.68 17.65 -12.77
N ALA A 851 31.82 17.16 -13.28
CA ALA A 851 33.03 17.00 -12.50
C ALA A 851 33.53 18.33 -11.89
N TYR A 852 33.45 19.44 -12.64
CA TYR A 852 33.70 20.79 -12.14
C TYR A 852 32.68 21.21 -11.06
N GLY A 853 31.39 20.89 -11.24
CA GLY A 853 30.35 21.16 -10.24
C GLY A 853 30.60 20.43 -8.91
N ILE A 854 31.07 19.19 -8.97
CA ILE A 854 31.44 18.40 -7.77
C ILE A 854 32.67 19.01 -7.07
N GLN A 855 33.69 19.40 -7.83
CA GLN A 855 34.85 20.13 -7.33
C GLN A 855 34.45 21.44 -6.62
N LYS A 856 33.51 22.21 -7.19
CA LYS A 856 32.97 23.41 -6.55
C LYS A 856 32.16 23.13 -5.28
N GLY A 857 31.53 21.96 -5.18
CA GLY A 857 30.89 21.51 -3.94
C GLY A 857 31.88 21.24 -2.81
N ILE A 858 33.03 20.65 -3.14
CA ILE A 858 34.14 20.43 -2.20
C ILE A 858 34.70 21.78 -1.72
N GLU A 859 34.99 22.69 -2.65
CA GLU A 859 35.46 24.06 -2.32
C GLU A 859 34.45 24.85 -1.48
N GLN A 860 33.14 24.73 -1.77
CA GLN A 860 32.09 25.37 -0.99
C GLN A 860 31.99 24.80 0.43
N LEU A 861 32.22 23.50 0.65
CA LEU A 861 32.26 22.92 1.98
C LEU A 861 33.46 23.45 2.77
N GLU A 862 34.65 23.52 2.18
CA GLU A 862 35.83 24.08 2.86
C GLU A 862 35.65 25.57 3.19
N ALA A 863 35.13 26.37 2.26
CA ALA A 863 34.79 27.77 2.54
C ALA A 863 33.76 27.91 3.70
N THR A 864 32.78 27.00 3.75
CA THR A 864 31.76 26.94 4.81
C THR A 864 32.39 26.60 6.17
N LYS A 865 33.27 25.60 6.23
CA LYS A 865 34.03 25.22 7.43
C LYS A 865 34.92 26.37 7.91
N THR A 866 35.70 26.97 7.01
CA THR A 866 36.60 28.09 7.33
C THR A 866 35.84 29.26 7.96
N ARG A 867 34.74 29.71 7.33
CA ARG A 867 33.89 30.79 7.87
C ARG A 867 33.39 30.50 9.28
N PHE A 868 32.90 29.28 9.52
CA PHE A 868 32.32 28.91 10.82
C PHE A 868 33.32 28.53 11.91
N ASN A 869 34.59 28.37 11.57
CA ASN A 869 35.65 28.14 12.56
C ASN A 869 36.42 29.45 12.89
N GLN A 870 36.28 30.48 12.06
CA GLN A 870 36.79 31.83 12.32
C GLN A 870 35.78 32.69 13.10
N ASN A 871 34.49 32.57 12.80
CA ASN A 871 33.45 33.41 13.38
C ASN A 871 32.63 32.68 14.45
N LYS A 872 32.22 33.42 15.50
CA LYS A 872 31.13 33.01 16.38
C LYS A 872 29.81 32.99 15.57
N THR A 873 29.14 31.85 15.55
CA THR A 873 27.86 31.62 14.88
C THR A 873 26.79 31.22 15.88
N LEU A 874 25.53 31.56 15.59
CA LEU A 874 24.40 31.07 16.39
C LEU A 874 24.23 29.54 16.29
N ASN A 875 23.72 28.94 17.36
CA ASN A 875 23.25 27.56 17.45
C ASN A 875 24.33 26.49 17.22
N LYS A 876 25.58 26.80 17.60
CA LYS A 876 26.77 25.96 17.46
C LYS A 876 27.54 25.87 18.78
N ASP A 877 27.88 24.66 19.21
CA ASP A 877 28.67 24.34 20.42
C ASP A 877 30.12 23.94 20.06
N TRP A 878 30.31 23.08 19.04
CA TRP A 878 31.62 22.51 18.66
C TRP A 878 32.09 23.04 17.30
N ASN A 879 33.34 22.78 16.89
CA ASN A 879 33.92 23.22 15.60
C ASN A 879 33.29 22.60 14.32
N LEU A 880 32.10 22.01 14.40
CA LEU A 880 31.43 21.36 13.26
C LEU A 880 30.73 22.40 12.35
N PRO A 881 30.61 22.17 11.03
CA PRO A 881 30.06 23.14 10.08
C PRO A 881 28.51 23.11 9.98
N TYR A 882 27.81 22.78 11.07
CA TYR A 882 26.35 22.73 11.17
C TYR A 882 25.87 23.07 12.59
N ALA A 883 24.57 23.31 12.77
CA ALA A 883 23.96 23.59 14.05
C ALA A 883 23.76 22.31 14.89
N ASN A 884 24.48 22.20 16.00
CA ASN A 884 24.27 21.16 17.02
C ASN A 884 23.58 21.68 18.28
N ILE A 885 23.15 22.94 18.33
CA ILE A 885 22.15 23.42 19.30
C ILE A 885 20.84 23.66 18.53
N ASP A 886 19.86 22.81 18.74
CA ASP A 886 18.65 22.78 17.91
C ASP A 886 17.60 23.83 18.32
N TYR A 887 16.76 24.26 17.38
CA TYR A 887 15.72 25.27 17.62
C TYR A 887 14.49 24.76 18.40
N PHE A 888 14.25 23.44 18.49
CA PHE A 888 13.20 22.88 19.35
C PHE A 888 13.53 23.17 20.81
N THR A 889 14.71 22.77 21.25
CA THR A 889 15.21 22.97 22.62
C THR A 889 15.19 24.45 22.99
N THR A 890 15.76 25.32 22.15
CA THR A 890 15.85 26.76 22.46
C THR A 890 14.50 27.49 22.36
N THR A 891 13.57 27.07 21.50
CA THR A 891 12.20 27.63 21.49
C THR A 891 11.39 27.13 22.68
N TYR A 892 11.50 25.85 23.05
CA TYR A 892 10.78 25.26 24.18
C TYR A 892 11.08 26.02 25.47
N ILE A 893 12.38 26.18 25.80
CA ILE A 893 12.86 26.88 26.99
C ILE A 893 12.39 28.35 26.98
N TYR A 894 12.58 29.04 25.84
CA TYR A 894 12.17 30.44 25.72
C TYR A 894 10.66 30.66 25.90
N ASN A 895 9.83 29.83 25.29
CA ASN A 895 8.38 29.99 25.35
C ASN A 895 7.79 29.52 26.69
N ASN A 896 8.20 28.36 27.19
CA ASN A 896 7.56 27.70 28.33
C ASN A 896 8.10 28.18 29.69
N GLN A 897 9.33 28.70 29.74
CA GLN A 897 9.94 29.23 30.96
C GLN A 897 10.12 30.75 30.86
N ILE A 898 10.97 31.24 29.95
CA ILE A 898 11.35 32.68 29.91
C ILE A 898 10.14 33.61 29.72
N LEU A 899 9.32 33.39 28.68
CA LEU A 899 8.12 34.20 28.46
C LEU A 899 7.10 34.05 29.60
N ASN A 900 6.92 32.83 30.11
CA ASN A 900 5.98 32.56 31.18
C ASN A 900 6.38 33.20 32.52
N TYR A 901 7.67 33.32 32.82
CA TYR A 901 8.18 33.97 34.02
C TYR A 901 8.26 35.50 33.87
N ASN A 902 8.60 36.02 32.68
CA ASN A 902 8.59 37.46 32.37
C ASN A 902 7.19 38.09 32.41
N ASN A 903 6.12 37.30 32.26
CA ASN A 903 4.75 37.79 32.40
C ASN A 903 4.53 38.40 33.80
N SER A 904 3.91 39.58 33.84
CA SER A 904 3.54 40.25 35.09
C SER A 904 2.51 39.44 35.89
N ILE A 905 2.43 39.75 37.19
CA ILE A 905 1.47 39.15 38.11
C ILE A 905 0.25 40.06 38.23
N ASN A 906 -0.94 39.48 38.26
CA ASN A 906 -2.17 40.22 38.50
C ASN A 906 -2.06 40.98 39.83
N ASN A 907 -2.36 42.28 39.82
CA ASN A 907 -2.24 43.21 40.95
C ASN A 907 -0.80 43.67 41.31
N SER A 908 0.23 43.38 40.52
CA SER A 908 1.54 44.04 40.65
C SER A 908 2.16 44.38 39.28
N THR A 909 2.20 45.67 38.93
CA THR A 909 2.71 46.14 37.63
C THR A 909 4.20 45.98 37.44
N ASN A 910 4.97 45.87 38.54
CA ASN A 910 6.43 45.92 38.53
C ASN A 910 7.09 44.58 38.89
N LYS A 911 6.30 43.57 39.28
CA LYS A 911 6.78 42.21 39.60
C LYS A 911 6.47 41.24 38.48
N THR A 912 7.36 40.28 38.33
CA THR A 912 7.29 39.16 37.38
C THR A 912 7.30 37.85 38.16
N LYS A 913 6.90 36.73 37.53
CA LYS A 913 6.80 35.44 38.22
C LYS A 913 8.17 34.80 38.52
N TRP A 914 9.28 35.50 38.27
CA TRP A 914 10.63 35.07 38.65
C TRP A 914 10.81 35.05 40.17
N THR A 915 11.56 34.06 40.64
CA THR A 915 12.09 33.97 42.01
C THR A 915 13.51 33.42 41.94
N ILE A 916 14.30 33.55 43.01
CA ILE A 916 15.66 32.98 43.07
C ILE A 916 15.64 31.47 42.80
N ASN A 917 14.62 30.75 43.29
CA ASN A 917 14.46 29.32 43.04
C ASN A 917 14.27 29.02 41.55
N LYS A 918 13.40 29.75 40.83
CA LYS A 918 13.17 29.57 39.39
C LYS A 918 14.39 29.89 38.53
N ILE A 919 15.22 30.85 38.95
CA ILE A 919 16.50 31.13 38.28
C ILE A 919 17.46 29.93 38.43
N ASN A 920 17.55 29.35 39.63
CA ASN A 920 18.40 28.19 39.91
C ASN A 920 17.86 26.88 39.30
N GLU A 921 16.54 26.72 39.17
CA GLU A 921 15.90 25.63 38.43
C GLU A 921 16.24 25.71 36.95
N LEU A 922 15.96 26.86 36.30
CA LEU A 922 16.31 27.09 34.90
C LEU A 922 17.81 26.91 34.66
N SER A 923 18.69 27.42 35.54
CA SER A 923 20.14 27.24 35.37
C SER A 923 20.57 25.77 35.33
N LYS A 924 19.85 24.87 36.01
CA LYS A 924 20.11 23.42 35.94
C LYS A 924 19.57 22.86 34.62
N GLU A 925 18.38 23.25 34.20
CA GLU A 925 17.80 22.82 32.92
C GLU A 925 18.64 23.28 31.72
N LEU A 926 19.16 24.50 31.74
CA LEU A 926 20.09 25.03 30.74
C LEU A 926 21.40 24.24 30.71
N ALA A 927 21.97 23.90 31.87
CA ALA A 927 23.17 23.08 31.94
C ALA A 927 22.94 21.65 31.42
N ASN A 928 21.78 21.06 31.74
CA ASN A 928 21.35 19.74 31.26
C ASN A 928 21.07 19.73 29.75
N ALA A 929 20.57 20.84 29.19
CA ALA A 929 20.42 21.06 27.74
C ALA A 929 21.70 21.62 27.08
N HIS A 930 22.82 21.70 27.81
CA HIS A 930 24.13 22.17 27.36
C HIS A 930 24.17 23.62 26.81
N LEU A 931 23.21 24.46 27.21
CA LEU A 931 23.04 25.86 26.82
C LEU A 931 23.81 26.84 27.72
N THR A 932 25.12 26.60 27.92
CA THR A 932 25.97 27.35 28.86
C THR A 932 26.26 28.80 28.44
N ASN A 933 26.72 29.63 29.39
CA ASN A 933 26.93 31.08 29.21
C ASN A 933 27.95 31.46 28.10
N ASP A 934 28.84 30.54 27.71
CA ASP A 934 29.81 30.74 26.62
C ASP A 934 29.21 30.50 25.22
N LYS A 935 28.02 29.89 25.14
CA LYS A 935 27.35 29.54 23.87
C LYS A 935 26.57 30.72 23.30
N TYR A 936 26.43 30.70 21.98
CA TYR A 936 25.66 31.67 21.21
C TYR A 936 24.49 30.94 20.55
N TYR A 937 23.26 31.22 20.99
CA TYR A 937 22.06 30.58 20.45
C TYR A 937 20.90 31.57 20.37
N GLN A 938 20.03 31.35 19.39
CA GLN A 938 18.81 32.12 19.19
C GLN A 938 17.61 31.16 19.35
N ALA A 939 16.56 31.58 20.06
CA ALA A 939 15.41 30.71 20.34
C ALA A 939 14.80 30.06 19.09
N ARG A 940 14.70 30.83 18.00
CA ARG A 940 14.21 30.46 16.66
C ARG A 940 15.11 31.09 15.58
N PRO A 941 15.12 30.62 14.33
CA PRO A 941 15.78 31.35 13.25
C PRO A 941 15.05 32.66 12.95
N ASP A 942 15.80 33.60 12.40
CA ASP A 942 15.29 34.89 11.92
C ASP A 942 14.77 34.79 10.49
N LEU A 943 15.44 33.98 9.67
CA LEU A 943 15.06 33.48 8.36
C LEU A 943 15.73 32.11 8.16
N ILE A 944 15.15 31.27 7.30
CA ILE A 944 15.85 30.10 6.77
C ILE A 944 15.80 30.11 5.25
N HIS A 945 16.78 29.46 4.64
CA HIS A 945 16.93 29.34 3.19
C HIS A 945 17.12 27.87 2.82
N PHE A 946 16.40 27.43 1.80
CA PHE A 946 16.61 26.17 1.11
C PHE A 946 16.36 26.37 -0.38
N VAL A 947 17.03 25.58 -1.22
CA VAL A 947 16.76 25.46 -2.65
C VAL A 947 17.06 24.03 -3.09
N GLY A 948 16.21 23.48 -3.95
CA GLY A 948 16.14 22.06 -4.24
C GLY A 948 15.67 21.74 -5.65
N TYR A 949 15.87 20.48 -6.05
CA TYR A 949 15.64 19.99 -7.40
C TYR A 949 14.28 19.30 -7.51
N GLY A 950 13.22 20.07 -7.83
CA GLY A 950 11.85 19.58 -7.95
C GLY A 950 11.55 18.90 -9.29
N LEU A 951 11.14 17.63 -9.27
CA LEU A 951 10.72 16.87 -10.44
C LEU A 951 9.25 17.19 -10.79
N ARG A 952 9.03 18.21 -11.65
CA ARG A 952 7.67 18.60 -12.08
C ARG A 952 7.02 17.65 -13.09
N SER A 953 7.81 16.80 -13.76
CA SER A 953 7.32 15.88 -14.77
C SER A 953 8.18 14.61 -14.82
N GLN A 954 7.61 13.49 -14.38
CA GLN A 954 8.24 12.16 -14.45
C GLN A 954 8.49 11.69 -15.89
N SER A 955 7.65 12.11 -16.84
CA SER A 955 7.75 11.70 -18.26
C SER A 955 8.84 12.42 -19.05
N SER A 956 9.22 13.64 -18.66
CA SER A 956 10.27 14.42 -19.32
C SER A 956 11.60 14.47 -18.54
N LEU A 957 11.62 13.94 -17.31
CA LEU A 957 12.71 14.11 -16.34
C LEU A 957 13.10 15.58 -16.12
N LYS A 958 12.16 16.51 -16.35
CA LYS A 958 12.39 17.95 -16.14
C LYS A 958 12.43 18.25 -14.65
N VAL A 959 13.64 18.51 -14.18
CA VAL A 959 13.96 19.01 -12.86
C VAL A 959 14.01 20.54 -12.91
N ASP A 960 13.17 21.19 -12.11
CA ASP A 960 13.15 22.65 -11.91
C ASP A 960 13.70 23.01 -10.53
N LEU A 961 14.34 24.16 -10.39
CA LEU A 961 14.76 24.66 -9.08
C LEU A 961 13.60 25.36 -8.35
N ILE A 962 13.45 25.05 -7.07
CA ILE A 962 12.43 25.59 -6.18
C ILE A 962 13.09 25.84 -4.82
N GLY A 963 12.75 26.95 -4.14
CA GLY A 963 13.35 27.32 -2.86
C GLY A 963 12.54 28.41 -2.16
N THR A 964 12.93 28.74 -0.92
CA THR A 964 12.19 29.57 0.06
C THR A 964 11.58 30.91 -0.40
N VAL A 965 12.06 31.46 -1.51
CA VAL A 965 11.59 32.72 -2.14
C VAL A 965 11.52 32.56 -3.67
N PRO A 966 10.67 33.32 -4.39
CA PRO A 966 10.47 33.21 -5.83
C PRO A 966 11.52 34.04 -6.59
N ASN A 967 11.56 33.86 -7.91
CA ASN A 967 12.57 34.45 -8.79
C ASN A 967 12.69 35.99 -8.64
N ASN A 968 11.57 36.68 -8.46
CA ASN A 968 11.53 38.14 -8.30
C ASN A 968 12.10 38.66 -6.96
N GLN A 969 12.30 37.80 -5.96
CA GLN A 969 12.88 38.17 -4.66
C GLN A 969 14.34 37.71 -4.48
N ARG A 970 14.94 37.00 -5.45
CA ARG A 970 16.31 36.46 -5.32
C ARG A 970 17.36 37.54 -5.04
N TYR A 971 17.25 38.70 -5.67
CA TYR A 971 18.19 39.82 -5.47
C TYR A 971 17.89 40.68 -4.23
N ALA A 972 16.83 40.39 -3.47
CA ALA A 972 16.54 41.07 -2.20
C ALA A 972 17.34 40.46 -1.04
N LYS A 973 17.59 41.25 0.02
CA LYS A 973 18.30 40.80 1.23
C LYS A 973 17.44 39.97 2.19
N GLU A 974 16.14 40.24 2.25
CA GLU A 974 15.15 39.49 3.04
C GLU A 974 13.86 39.35 2.21
N PRO A 975 13.02 38.31 2.42
CA PRO A 975 11.75 38.16 1.72
C PRO A 975 10.69 39.21 2.11
N ILE A 976 9.69 39.39 1.24
CA ILE A 976 8.57 40.36 1.37
C ILE A 976 7.59 40.11 2.53
N TYR A 977 7.89 39.12 3.38
CA TYR A 977 7.10 38.75 4.57
C TYR A 977 7.94 38.77 5.87
N LYS A 978 9.11 39.42 5.85
CA LYS A 978 10.05 39.59 6.98
C LYS A 978 9.44 40.17 8.27
N GLN A 979 8.31 40.87 8.21
CA GLN A 979 7.62 41.34 9.43
C GLN A 979 6.85 40.21 10.15
N PHE A 980 6.57 39.09 9.46
CA PHE A 980 5.83 37.94 10.00
C PHE A 980 6.73 36.81 10.53
N LYS A 981 8.00 37.07 10.81
CA LYS A 981 8.98 36.10 11.38
C LYS A 981 8.47 35.28 12.57
N ARG A 982 7.54 35.82 13.37
CA ARG A 982 6.90 35.12 14.51
C ARG A 982 5.83 34.08 14.14
N LYS A 983 5.34 34.07 12.89
CA LYS A 983 4.27 33.16 12.41
C LYS A 983 4.77 32.12 11.40
N ILE A 984 5.85 32.44 10.67
CA ILE A 984 6.36 31.62 9.56
C ILE A 984 7.23 30.43 9.99
N PHE A 985 7.76 30.40 11.22
CA PHE A 985 8.52 29.28 11.77
C PHE A 985 7.82 28.73 13.01
N ASN A 986 7.52 27.42 12.99
CA ASN A 986 6.88 26.68 14.08
C ASN A 986 7.59 25.34 14.29
N ILE A 987 7.21 24.66 15.37
CA ILE A 987 7.76 23.37 15.80
C ILE A 987 6.62 22.36 15.86
N ASP A 988 6.82 21.18 15.27
CA ASP A 988 5.84 20.11 15.17
C ASP A 988 6.38 18.80 15.81
N PRO A 989 6.08 18.54 17.10
CA PRO A 989 6.38 17.26 17.74
C PRO A 989 5.37 16.15 17.38
N THR A 990 4.27 16.46 16.66
CA THR A 990 3.10 15.58 16.56
C THR A 990 3.36 14.27 15.82
N ASN A 991 4.48 14.17 15.10
CA ASN A 991 4.88 13.03 14.27
C ASN A 991 5.69 11.98 15.02
N HIS A 992 6.28 12.31 16.18
CA HIS A 992 7.05 11.34 16.97
C HIS A 992 6.18 10.14 17.35
N GLY A 993 6.58 8.93 16.96
CA GLY A 993 5.81 7.70 17.13
C GLY A 993 4.59 7.58 16.22
N LYS A 994 4.64 8.11 15.00
CA LYS A 994 3.59 7.92 13.98
C LYS A 994 4.15 7.51 12.62
N ILE A 995 3.36 6.75 11.86
CA ILE A 995 3.58 6.54 10.44
C ILE A 995 3.30 7.86 9.72
N VAL A 996 4.33 8.40 9.05
CA VAL A 996 4.22 9.66 8.31
C VAL A 996 3.69 9.44 6.89
N LYS A 997 4.10 8.36 6.22
CA LYS A 997 3.73 8.05 4.83
C LYS A 997 4.01 6.58 4.50
N GLU A 998 3.00 5.81 4.12
CA GLU A 998 3.10 4.37 3.84
C GLU A 998 4.04 3.99 2.67
N SER A 999 4.40 4.95 1.81
CA SER A 999 5.37 4.73 0.74
C SER A 999 6.83 4.75 1.21
N ILE A 1000 7.08 5.14 2.46
CA ILE A 1000 8.40 5.04 3.08
C ILE A 1000 8.48 3.62 3.65
N LYS A 1001 9.38 2.80 3.09
CA LYS A 1001 9.51 1.38 3.45
C LYS A 1001 10.96 0.95 3.47
N PHE A 1002 11.27 0.01 4.36
CA PHE A 1002 12.53 -0.75 4.38
C PHE A 1002 12.16 -2.22 4.56
N ASN A 1003 12.60 -3.11 3.67
CA ASN A 1003 12.19 -4.52 3.65
C ASN A 1003 10.65 -4.70 3.70
N ASP A 1004 9.94 -3.83 2.96
CA ASP A 1004 8.47 -3.67 2.92
C ASP A 1004 7.77 -3.29 4.26
N GLN A 1005 8.49 -3.23 5.39
CA GLN A 1005 8.02 -2.66 6.65
C GLN A 1005 7.91 -1.13 6.54
N VAL A 1006 6.88 -0.54 7.15
CA VAL A 1006 6.66 0.92 7.21
C VAL A 1006 7.19 1.45 8.55
N PRO A 1007 8.16 2.38 8.57
CA PRO A 1007 8.76 2.86 9.80
C PRO A 1007 7.96 4.01 10.44
N VAL A 1008 8.05 4.15 11.76
CA VAL A 1008 7.51 5.33 12.48
C VAL A 1008 8.56 6.42 12.68
N GLN A 1009 8.13 7.68 12.57
CA GLN A 1009 9.02 8.84 12.72
C GLN A 1009 9.51 8.98 14.18
N TYR A 1010 10.80 9.26 14.35
CA TYR A 1010 11.45 9.62 15.60
C TYR A 1010 11.71 11.13 15.64
N GLY A 1011 11.56 11.75 16.81
CA GLY A 1011 11.80 13.17 17.00
C GLY A 1011 10.73 14.06 16.35
N GLY A 1012 10.98 15.38 16.39
CA GLY A 1012 10.08 16.40 15.86
C GLY A 1012 10.63 17.10 14.62
N TRP A 1013 9.79 17.91 14.00
CA TRP A 1013 10.12 18.69 12.81
C TRP A 1013 10.04 20.19 13.08
N TYR A 1014 10.72 20.97 12.23
CA TYR A 1014 10.38 22.38 12.04
C TYR A 1014 9.36 22.50 10.90
N VAL A 1015 8.40 23.40 11.08
CA VAL A 1015 7.40 23.80 10.07
C VAL A 1015 7.73 25.21 9.65
N TYR A 1016 8.06 25.41 8.37
CA TYR A 1016 8.37 26.73 7.82
C TYR A 1016 7.49 27.07 6.62
N TYR A 1017 6.98 28.29 6.58
CA TYR A 1017 6.04 28.76 5.57
C TYR A 1017 6.75 29.57 4.46
N THR A 1018 6.65 29.09 3.23
CA THR A 1018 7.32 29.65 2.03
C THR A 1018 6.33 30.04 0.94
N ASP A 1019 6.60 31.04 0.12
CA ASP A 1019 5.71 31.42 -1.00
C ASP A 1019 5.77 30.45 -2.19
N THR A 1020 6.78 29.57 -2.25
CA THR A 1020 6.77 28.38 -3.10
C THR A 1020 6.23 27.15 -2.36
N GLU A 1021 5.36 26.39 -3.01
CA GLU A 1021 5.04 25.01 -2.62
C GLU A 1021 6.22 24.06 -2.96
N THR A 1022 6.59 23.17 -2.03
CA THR A 1022 7.61 22.14 -2.32
C THR A 1022 7.00 20.91 -2.99
N VAL A 1023 7.71 20.34 -3.97
CA VAL A 1023 7.25 19.20 -4.78
C VAL A 1023 8.22 18.01 -4.68
N GLY A 1024 7.83 16.84 -5.21
CA GLY A 1024 8.68 15.64 -5.23
C GLY A 1024 10.06 15.90 -5.86
N GLY A 1025 11.10 15.23 -5.35
CA GLY A 1025 12.51 15.46 -5.72
C GLY A 1025 13.22 16.53 -4.90
N MET A 1026 12.49 17.49 -4.30
CA MET A 1026 13.08 18.45 -3.35
C MET A 1026 13.48 17.81 -2.02
N SER A 1027 12.93 16.65 -1.68
CA SER A 1027 13.29 15.90 -0.48
C SER A 1027 14.81 15.68 -0.42
N GLY A 1028 15.40 15.97 0.74
CA GLY A 1028 16.85 15.96 0.98
C GLY A 1028 17.55 17.29 0.73
N SER A 1029 16.84 18.34 0.30
CA SER A 1029 17.42 19.69 0.13
C SER A 1029 17.95 20.22 1.45
N LEU A 1030 19.19 20.69 1.43
CA LEU A 1030 19.84 21.34 2.57
C LEU A 1030 19.09 22.62 2.98
N VAL A 1031 18.86 22.76 4.28
CA VAL A 1031 18.33 23.98 4.92
C VAL A 1031 19.44 24.67 5.71
N ILE A 1032 19.58 25.98 5.51
CA ILE A 1032 20.49 26.84 6.26
C ILE A 1032 19.73 27.99 6.96
N ASN A 1033 20.24 28.47 8.08
CA ASN A 1033 19.69 29.64 8.79
C ASN A 1033 20.17 30.98 8.19
N GLN A 1034 19.80 32.09 8.83
CA GLN A 1034 20.22 33.46 8.45
C GLN A 1034 21.73 33.78 8.55
N GLU A 1035 22.55 32.84 9.02
CA GLU A 1035 24.03 32.91 9.01
C GLU A 1035 24.63 31.94 7.98
N GLY A 1036 23.78 31.27 7.21
CA GLY A 1036 24.13 30.23 6.25
C GLY A 1036 24.57 28.91 6.88
N LEU A 1037 24.36 28.72 8.19
CA LEU A 1037 24.71 27.50 8.92
C LEU A 1037 23.68 26.40 8.61
N PRO A 1038 24.08 25.19 8.17
CA PRO A 1038 23.22 24.02 8.05
C PRO A 1038 22.45 23.70 9.33
N ILE A 1039 21.13 23.53 9.23
CA ILE A 1039 20.25 23.21 10.38
C ILE A 1039 19.40 21.95 10.20
N GLY A 1040 19.23 21.48 8.96
CA GLY A 1040 18.42 20.31 8.66
C GLY A 1040 18.26 20.06 7.16
N VAL A 1041 17.32 19.17 6.82
CA VAL A 1041 16.93 18.86 5.43
C VAL A 1041 15.41 18.99 5.23
N VAL A 1042 15.00 19.44 4.05
CA VAL A 1042 13.58 19.50 3.63
C VAL A 1042 13.04 18.09 3.47
N PHE A 1043 11.97 17.76 4.19
CA PHE A 1043 11.14 16.57 3.97
C PHE A 1043 10.24 16.75 2.74
N GLY A 1044 9.53 17.88 2.70
CA GLY A 1044 8.54 18.25 1.69
C GLY A 1044 7.29 18.89 2.30
N THR A 1045 6.20 18.94 1.53
CA THR A 1045 4.88 19.42 1.99
C THR A 1045 4.14 18.33 2.77
N ARG A 1046 3.61 18.70 3.94
CA ARG A 1046 2.57 17.94 4.63
C ARG A 1046 1.21 18.46 4.12
N SER A 1047 0.35 17.55 3.63
CA SER A 1047 -0.96 17.76 2.98
C SER A 1047 -1.57 19.18 3.12
N PRO A 1048 -1.86 19.88 2.01
CA PRO A 1048 -1.60 21.31 1.82
C PRO A 1048 -2.21 22.21 2.91
N SER A 1049 -1.40 22.50 3.91
CA SER A 1049 -1.66 23.54 4.91
C SER A 1049 -1.00 24.83 4.44
N SER A 1050 -1.71 25.60 3.60
CA SER A 1050 -1.33 26.97 3.26
C SER A 1050 -1.96 27.96 4.24
N MET A 1051 -1.27 29.08 4.47
CA MET A 1051 -1.82 30.24 5.16
C MET A 1051 -1.74 31.47 4.26
N VAL A 1052 -2.78 32.30 4.26
CA VAL A 1052 -2.77 33.59 3.54
C VAL A 1052 -2.40 34.69 4.51
N ILE A 1053 -1.41 35.50 4.15
CA ILE A 1053 -1.01 36.71 4.88
C ILE A 1053 -1.18 37.95 4.01
N LEU A 1054 -1.26 39.12 4.64
CA LEU A 1054 -1.16 40.41 3.98
C LEU A 1054 0.31 40.89 4.08
N ASN A 1055 0.99 41.08 2.95
CA ASN A 1055 2.43 41.41 2.94
C ASN A 1055 2.71 42.91 3.22
N ASP A 1056 4.00 43.28 3.24
CA ASP A 1056 4.50 44.66 3.42
C ASP A 1056 3.93 45.67 2.38
N GLU A 1057 3.36 45.20 1.27
CA GLU A 1057 2.76 46.01 0.19
C GLU A 1057 1.21 46.01 0.21
N ASN A 1058 0.58 45.51 1.27
CA ASN A 1058 -0.88 45.26 1.38
C ASN A 1058 -1.44 44.31 0.29
N LYS A 1059 -0.64 43.36 -0.19
CA LYS A 1059 -1.06 42.29 -1.11
C LYS A 1059 -1.23 40.98 -0.36
N TYR A 1060 -2.27 40.21 -0.70
CA TYR A 1060 -2.44 38.85 -0.18
C TYR A 1060 -1.39 37.92 -0.79
N VAL A 1061 -0.68 37.18 0.06
CA VAL A 1061 0.33 36.18 -0.32
C VAL A 1061 -0.01 34.87 0.37
N SER A 1062 -0.15 33.81 -0.42
CA SER A 1062 -0.25 32.43 0.08
C SER A 1062 1.15 31.91 0.43
N LEU A 1063 1.31 31.38 1.63
CA LEU A 1063 2.51 30.68 2.07
C LEU A 1063 2.17 29.21 2.36
N TYR A 1064 3.02 28.29 1.90
CA TYR A 1064 2.86 26.85 1.96
C TYR A 1064 3.75 26.25 3.06
N ASN A 1065 3.21 25.31 3.84
CA ASN A 1065 3.96 24.57 4.86
C ASN A 1065 5.01 23.64 4.24
N THR A 1066 6.28 23.91 4.53
CA THR A 1066 7.41 23.00 4.31
C THR A 1066 7.85 22.38 5.63
N SER A 1067 7.86 21.06 5.70
CA SER A 1067 8.39 20.29 6.83
C SER A 1067 9.90 20.06 6.70
N ILE A 1068 10.62 20.25 7.80
CA ILE A 1068 12.10 20.23 7.86
C ILE A 1068 12.54 19.37 9.04
N VAL A 1069 13.52 18.50 8.79
CA VAL A 1069 14.04 17.53 9.75
C VAL A 1069 15.38 18.06 10.29
N PRO A 1070 15.51 18.30 11.61
CA PRO A 1070 16.74 18.81 12.20
C PRO A 1070 17.82 17.72 12.29
N PHE A 1071 19.09 18.13 12.26
CA PHE A 1071 20.23 17.22 12.46
C PHE A 1071 20.44 16.80 13.92
N SER A 1072 19.83 17.50 14.87
CA SER A 1072 20.11 17.41 16.30
C SER A 1072 18.86 17.67 17.15
N LEU A 1073 18.91 17.18 18.38
CA LEU A 1073 17.96 17.43 19.46
C LEU A 1073 18.75 17.38 20.78
N GLU A 1074 18.96 18.51 21.45
CA GLU A 1074 19.77 18.59 22.68
C GLU A 1074 18.97 18.27 23.95
N ALA A 1075 17.65 18.49 23.97
CA ALA A 1075 16.77 18.20 25.11
C ALA A 1075 15.60 17.26 24.74
N PRO A 1076 15.07 16.45 25.68
CA PRO A 1076 13.96 15.54 25.40
C PRO A 1076 12.71 16.25 24.86
N LEU A 1077 12.09 15.65 23.84
CA LEU A 1077 10.89 16.15 23.17
C LEU A 1077 9.68 15.28 23.54
N TYR A 1078 8.63 15.87 24.09
CA TYR A 1078 7.40 15.15 24.45
C TYR A 1078 6.28 15.37 23.40
N ASN A 1079 5.68 14.28 22.91
CA ASN A 1079 4.50 14.31 22.05
C ASN A 1079 3.24 14.06 22.87
N SER A 1080 2.54 15.14 23.21
CA SER A 1080 1.30 15.11 24.01
C SER A 1080 0.12 14.35 23.38
N LEU A 1081 0.19 14.01 22.09
CA LEU A 1081 -0.87 13.28 21.39
C LEU A 1081 -0.81 11.75 21.55
N ASN A 1082 0.34 11.20 21.97
CA ASN A 1082 0.51 9.76 22.21
C ASN A 1082 1.34 9.43 23.48
N GLY A 1083 1.76 10.44 24.24
CA GLY A 1083 2.48 10.25 25.51
C GLY A 1083 3.95 9.84 25.35
N LEU A 1084 4.50 9.88 24.13
CA LEU A 1084 5.86 9.42 23.86
C LEU A 1084 6.87 10.56 23.95
N SER A 1085 8.04 10.25 24.52
CA SER A 1085 9.22 11.14 24.50
C SER A 1085 10.23 10.67 23.46
N ALA A 1086 10.85 11.60 22.73
CA ALA A 1086 12.09 11.39 21.99
C ALA A 1086 13.25 11.87 22.87
N TYR A 1087 14.32 11.07 22.93
CA TYR A 1087 15.52 11.41 23.70
C TYR A 1087 16.52 12.22 22.84
N PRO A 1088 17.46 12.96 23.47
CA PRO A 1088 18.48 13.72 22.75
C PRO A 1088 19.30 12.88 21.77
N TYR A 1089 19.62 13.46 20.62
CA TYR A 1089 20.42 12.83 19.57
C TYR A 1089 21.14 13.86 18.69
N ASN A 1090 22.19 13.42 17.99
CA ASN A 1090 22.84 14.17 16.92
C ASN A 1090 23.16 13.20 15.77
N LEU A 1091 22.48 13.39 14.64
CA LEU A 1091 22.50 12.45 13.52
C LEU A 1091 23.84 12.47 12.77
N ILE A 1092 24.54 13.60 12.81
CA ILE A 1092 25.84 13.75 12.14
C ILE A 1092 26.98 13.32 13.08
N ASP A 1093 26.96 13.72 14.36
CA ASP A 1093 27.96 13.35 15.37
C ASP A 1093 27.35 13.04 16.74
N GLY A 1094 26.98 11.77 16.94
CA GLY A 1094 26.42 11.24 18.18
C GLY A 1094 27.46 10.71 19.16
N THR A 1095 28.76 10.92 18.91
CA THR A 1095 29.85 10.29 19.70
C THR A 1095 29.88 10.71 21.17
N ASN A 1096 29.36 11.89 21.52
CA ASN A 1096 29.33 12.40 22.88
C ASN A 1096 28.23 11.73 23.73
N LYS A 1097 28.55 10.58 24.33
CA LYS A 1097 27.60 9.79 25.14
C LYS A 1097 27.24 10.37 26.51
N THR A 1098 27.83 11.49 26.95
CA THR A 1098 27.30 12.23 28.10
C THR A 1098 26.16 13.18 27.73
N LYS A 1099 26.04 13.55 26.44
CA LYS A 1099 24.84 14.21 25.88
C LYS A 1099 23.82 13.18 25.39
N TYR A 1100 24.28 12.26 24.54
CA TYR A 1100 23.44 11.35 23.76
C TYR A 1100 23.53 9.91 24.28
N GLU A 1101 23.37 9.70 25.61
CA GLU A 1101 23.52 8.39 26.29
C GLU A 1101 22.80 7.26 25.56
N ASN A 1102 21.59 7.53 25.07
CA ASN A 1102 20.73 6.53 24.46
C ASN A 1102 20.87 6.41 22.94
N GLN A 1103 21.69 7.24 22.28
CA GLN A 1103 21.99 7.08 20.85
C GLN A 1103 23.08 6.01 20.67
N ILE A 1104 22.85 5.03 19.80
CA ILE A 1104 23.82 3.96 19.50
C ILE A 1104 24.56 4.15 18.18
N MET A 1105 24.07 5.02 17.28
CA MET A 1105 24.72 5.26 15.99
C MET A 1105 24.43 6.67 15.44
N SER A 1106 25.41 7.22 14.73
CA SER A 1106 25.38 8.47 13.98
C SER A 1106 26.27 8.31 12.73
N TYR A 1107 26.27 9.29 11.81
CA TYR A 1107 27.19 9.26 10.66
C TYR A 1107 28.67 9.16 11.10
N HIS A 1108 29.12 9.93 12.09
CA HIS A 1108 30.48 9.86 12.61
C HIS A 1108 30.81 8.48 13.22
N GLU A 1109 29.87 7.91 13.98
CA GLU A 1109 30.06 6.56 14.53
C GLU A 1109 30.10 5.48 13.45
N LYS A 1110 29.35 5.66 12.35
CA LYS A 1110 29.40 4.75 11.20
C LYS A 1110 30.71 4.87 10.40
N LEU A 1111 31.31 6.06 10.32
CA LEU A 1111 32.70 6.21 9.83
C LEU A 1111 33.68 5.40 10.69
N ILE A 1112 33.57 5.53 12.02
CA ILE A 1112 34.43 4.82 12.98
C ILE A 1112 34.24 3.30 12.91
N GLU A 1113 33.00 2.83 12.74
CA GLU A 1113 32.66 1.42 12.58
C GLU A 1113 33.24 0.81 11.28
N VAL A 1114 33.10 1.52 10.16
CA VAL A 1114 33.44 0.99 8.82
C VAL A 1114 34.92 1.20 8.45
N PHE A 1115 35.54 2.30 8.89
CA PHE A 1115 36.90 2.68 8.51
C PHE A 1115 37.88 2.79 9.68
N GLY A 1116 37.41 2.69 10.93
CA GLY A 1116 38.23 2.78 12.14
C GLY A 1116 38.41 4.22 12.66
N LYS A 1117 38.81 4.35 13.93
CA LYS A 1117 38.96 5.64 14.64
C LYS A 1117 39.96 6.61 14.01
N GLU A 1118 40.94 6.11 13.27
CA GLU A 1118 41.96 6.93 12.61
C GLU A 1118 41.50 7.49 11.24
N TYR A 1119 40.28 7.18 10.79
CA TYR A 1119 39.77 7.61 9.49
C TYR A 1119 39.30 9.07 9.49
N LYS A 1120 40.25 9.97 9.25
CA LYS A 1120 40.03 11.43 9.21
C LYS A 1120 39.38 11.88 7.91
N THR A 1121 38.17 12.45 7.96
CA THR A 1121 37.46 13.10 6.82
C THR A 1121 37.71 14.61 6.80
N ALA A 1122 36.90 15.38 6.05
CA ALA A 1122 36.98 16.83 6.03
C ALA A 1122 36.32 17.45 7.27
N ILE A 1123 35.21 16.89 7.75
CA ILE A 1123 34.54 17.32 9.00
C ILE A 1123 35.25 16.77 10.23
N PHE A 1124 35.63 15.48 10.22
CA PHE A 1124 36.20 14.79 11.38
C PHE A 1124 37.68 14.51 11.16
N ASN A 1125 38.57 15.39 11.66
CA ASN A 1125 40.02 15.33 11.41
C ASN A 1125 40.86 15.58 12.66
#